data_AF-A0A3N5A4M0-F1
#
_entry.id   AF-A0A3N5A4M0-F1
#
_cell.length_a   1.000
_cell.length_b   1.000
_cell.length_c   1.000
_cell.angle_alpha   90.00
_cell.angle_beta   90.00
_cell.angle_gamma   90.00
#
_symmetry.space_group_name_H-M   'P 1'
#
loop_
_entity.id
_entity.type
_entity.pdbx_description
1 polymer ?
#
loop_
_entity_poly.entity_id
_entity_poly.type
_entity_poly.pdbx_seq_one_letter_code
_entity_poly.pdbx_strand_id
1 'polypeptide(L)'
;MASSTGYRAGKTALVRAVARPELPLPPWPDLDDPSPHNAATRLAWLRKAWSNEDLVEALEHASPALASQVRTLCSSGNPATRDVRRAIASVARYLLRAEHRATPFGLFAGVTTAALGSRAAAVWGAEHVTIGRASAEWLVAVIELLESCPELLERLPVALNSAVAERGDRLVVPYQPDTHDDPRHAVEASIGLSAPVRLILEAARSPIRAGDLADKLLSEFPHAGAEKALRLVQESMEHQVLISSLHAPSTETDALDHLLRSLDAVHADTVAPVAATVRELRAVQADLRACDSRGGRAGTAARMRALVPGLRRHPLALDLRLDAHVALPESVARETERAAWAMTRVSPLPYGTAAWKAYQRRFYERYGIGTMVPLKEVLADSGTGFPDGYPGTSAEVRRRPTSVRDDTLVGLAQAAVLDGRDEVVLTDELISAMDIGPEHPRVPPHLEIGVRVHAASAGDLQSGRFRLEIVSVSRGVGVTSGRFLSVLAPADRTALETELTDLPAADDRTVPAQLSFPPLLPTSAHVTRPPQVLPTVISVQEHRPPDDGVLTPDDLAVACDGRRMYLAVPQHGHRIEAVGMHALNLATHTPPLVRFLTELSRAQCAQVTLFDWGAASVMPFLPRLRYGRTVLAPARWRLEPAELPGRDSPQSEWDAALEDWRIRRRMPQRVFLAEDDRRLLLHLDQPGHRSLLRQHLNRARPALLVEAPPRGAYGWCGDRAHEVVVPLKATRPPAWPLLPAPASARALSPAQTQTPGLSPLLLATLYGDVRRQDLLLTRHIPDLLNQLGGPPWWFIRFRDPDQHLRLRIALPNSAAFAETVRTISTWADELRTKGLLSDLCYPTSYREMGRWGSGVAWDAAEEVFRADSRAIVTQLRQPQRPYQRTLVAAHSIAIASAFLGSTEAGMRWLIDHIPRTAPTSVPRAQLTETVRLSDPSGDWTALRSAPGGQAIVEAWADREAALEAYRAHVPGPDSQGIAEDDVLSSLLHVHFVRHVAVDFPQEAVCLYLTRAAAMAWMSRRIR
;
A
#
# COMPACT_ATOMS: atom_id res chain seq x y z
N MET A 1 31.56 -13.13 -12.04
CA MET A 1 30.82 -11.87 -11.82
C MET A 1 29.49 -12.22 -11.17
N ALA A 2 29.43 -12.24 -9.85
CA ALA A 2 28.19 -12.52 -9.11
C ALA A 2 27.22 -11.35 -9.34
N SER A 3 26.00 -11.67 -9.78
CA SER A 3 24.97 -10.71 -10.21
C SER A 3 24.68 -9.66 -9.13
N SER A 4 24.82 -8.38 -9.49
CA SER A 4 24.61 -7.19 -8.67
C SER A 4 23.13 -6.80 -8.49
N THR A 5 22.19 -7.69 -8.81
CA THR A 5 20.74 -7.40 -8.83
C THR A 5 20.12 -7.39 -7.42
N GLY A 6 19.24 -6.43 -7.15
CA GLY A 6 18.50 -6.32 -5.88
C GLY A 6 17.32 -7.29 -5.73
N TYR A 7 16.99 -8.03 -6.79
CA TYR A 7 15.90 -9.00 -6.85
C TYR A 7 16.35 -10.31 -7.51
N ARG A 8 15.60 -11.37 -7.22
CA ARG A 8 15.66 -12.68 -7.87
C ARG A 8 14.28 -13.10 -8.34
N ALA A 9 14.19 -13.60 -9.55
CA ALA A 9 12.96 -14.15 -10.10
C ALA A 9 12.68 -15.56 -9.55
N GLY A 10 11.39 -15.87 -9.41
CA GLY A 10 10.94 -17.24 -9.22
C GLY A 10 11.24 -18.13 -10.42
N LYS A 11 11.01 -19.43 -10.28
CA LYS A 11 11.17 -20.43 -11.34
C LYS A 11 9.91 -20.58 -12.20
N THR A 12 8.76 -20.15 -11.70
CA THR A 12 7.48 -20.22 -12.39
C THR A 12 6.89 -18.82 -12.53
N ALA A 13 6.42 -18.47 -13.73
CA ALA A 13 5.72 -17.21 -14.02
C ALA A 13 4.30 -17.49 -14.52
N LEU A 14 3.37 -16.58 -14.27
CA LEU A 14 2.04 -16.65 -14.90
C LEU A 14 2.13 -16.06 -16.32
N VAL A 15 1.58 -16.75 -17.30
CA VAL A 15 1.42 -16.23 -18.66
C VAL A 15 -0.04 -15.90 -18.89
N ARG A 16 -0.29 -14.69 -19.36
CA ARG A 16 -1.57 -14.25 -19.89
C ARG A 16 -1.43 -14.13 -21.39
N ALA A 17 -2.38 -14.63 -22.17
CA ALA A 17 -2.34 -14.46 -23.61
C ALA A 17 -3.74 -14.46 -24.23
N VAL A 18 -3.81 -13.88 -25.42
CA VAL A 18 -5.01 -13.97 -26.24
C VAL A 18 -5.31 -15.40 -26.64
N ALA A 19 -6.59 -15.78 -26.56
CA ALA A 19 -7.05 -17.10 -26.93
C ALA A 19 -6.86 -17.38 -28.43
N ARG A 20 -6.77 -16.33 -29.26
CA ARG A 20 -6.52 -16.43 -30.72
C ARG A 20 -5.60 -15.30 -31.19
N PRO A 21 -4.59 -15.59 -32.02
CA PRO A 21 -3.68 -14.56 -32.52
C PRO A 21 -4.30 -13.70 -33.63
N GLU A 22 -5.21 -14.27 -34.42
CA GLU A 22 -5.84 -13.61 -35.57
C GLU A 22 -7.25 -14.16 -35.81
N LEU A 23 -8.19 -13.31 -36.20
CA LEU A 23 -9.53 -13.70 -36.63
C LEU A 23 -9.66 -13.49 -38.15
N PRO A 24 -10.16 -14.48 -38.92
CA PRO A 24 -10.30 -14.37 -40.36
C PRO A 24 -11.46 -13.42 -40.71
N LEU A 25 -11.15 -12.13 -40.84
CA LEU A 25 -12.12 -11.08 -41.15
C LEU A 25 -11.81 -10.39 -42.48
N PRO A 26 -12.84 -9.91 -43.20
CA PRO A 26 -12.63 -9.07 -44.37
C PRO A 26 -11.98 -7.73 -43.97
N PRO A 27 -11.35 -7.02 -44.92
CA PRO A 27 -10.77 -5.70 -44.68
C PRO A 27 -11.73 -4.76 -43.95
N TRP A 28 -11.17 -3.94 -43.07
CA TRP A 28 -11.95 -3.03 -42.24
C TRP A 28 -12.70 -2.02 -43.10
N PRO A 29 -14.03 -1.86 -42.91
CA PRO A 29 -14.80 -0.90 -43.68
C PRO A 29 -14.44 0.52 -43.22
N ASP A 30 -14.50 1.46 -44.15
CA ASP A 30 -14.47 2.88 -43.80
C ASP A 30 -15.76 3.21 -43.04
N LEU A 31 -15.65 3.66 -41.79
CA LEU A 31 -16.84 3.94 -40.97
C LEU A 31 -17.49 5.29 -41.31
N ASP A 32 -16.75 6.15 -42.00
CA ASP A 32 -17.04 7.57 -42.16
C ASP A 32 -17.38 7.95 -43.61
N ASP A 33 -17.14 7.08 -44.60
CA ASP A 33 -17.66 7.24 -45.97
C ASP A 33 -19.22 7.13 -46.01
N PRO A 34 -19.94 8.20 -46.42
CA PRO A 34 -21.39 8.24 -46.47
C PRO A 34 -22.00 7.53 -47.69
N SER A 35 -21.21 6.99 -48.62
CA SER A 35 -21.71 6.40 -49.86
C SER A 35 -22.69 5.22 -49.61
N PRO A 36 -23.77 5.07 -50.41
CA PRO A 36 -24.70 3.95 -50.29
C PRO A 36 -24.02 2.57 -50.45
N HIS A 37 -23.01 2.50 -51.32
CA HIS A 37 -22.18 1.30 -51.50
C HIS A 37 -21.41 0.93 -50.22
N ASN A 38 -20.88 1.92 -49.50
CA ASN A 38 -20.22 1.70 -48.22
C ASN A 38 -21.20 1.38 -47.06
N ALA A 39 -22.45 1.85 -47.12
CA ALA A 39 -23.49 1.41 -46.18
C ALA A 39 -23.78 -0.10 -46.28
N ALA A 40 -23.90 -0.63 -47.51
CA ALA A 40 -24.03 -2.06 -47.74
C ALA A 40 -22.78 -2.84 -47.30
N THR A 41 -21.59 -2.31 -47.59
CA THR A 41 -20.30 -2.91 -47.20
C THR A 41 -20.14 -3.00 -45.68
N ARG A 42 -20.52 -1.95 -44.94
CA ARG A 42 -20.52 -1.94 -43.47
C ARG A 42 -21.44 -3.03 -42.89
N LEU A 43 -22.65 -3.15 -43.40
CA LEU A 43 -23.58 -4.18 -42.94
C LEU A 43 -23.09 -5.60 -43.29
N ALA A 44 -22.50 -5.78 -44.48
CA ALA A 44 -21.90 -7.04 -44.88
C ALA A 44 -20.71 -7.42 -43.98
N TRP A 45 -19.85 -6.47 -43.65
CA TRP A 45 -18.75 -6.67 -42.70
C TRP A 45 -19.28 -7.06 -41.32
N LEU A 46 -20.30 -6.37 -40.81
CA LEU A 46 -20.90 -6.67 -39.50
C LEU A 46 -21.51 -8.08 -39.48
N ARG A 47 -22.25 -8.47 -40.52
CA ARG A 47 -22.79 -9.83 -40.68
C ARG A 47 -21.70 -10.88 -40.77
N LYS A 48 -20.59 -10.59 -41.47
CA LYS A 48 -19.45 -11.50 -41.57
C LYS A 48 -18.74 -11.67 -40.24
N ALA A 49 -18.49 -10.58 -39.49
CA ALA A 49 -17.96 -10.66 -38.14
C ALA A 49 -18.89 -11.46 -37.22
N TRP A 50 -20.21 -11.23 -37.33
CA TRP A 50 -21.24 -11.93 -36.56
C TRP A 50 -21.45 -13.40 -36.98
N SER A 51 -20.86 -13.84 -38.11
CA SER A 51 -20.85 -15.26 -38.50
C SER A 51 -19.76 -16.08 -37.79
N ASN A 52 -18.82 -15.41 -37.10
CA ASN A 52 -17.82 -16.08 -36.29
C ASN A 52 -18.42 -16.39 -34.91
N GLU A 53 -18.79 -17.64 -34.69
CA GLU A 53 -19.56 -18.01 -33.50
C GLU A 53 -18.79 -17.82 -32.19
N ASP A 54 -17.45 -17.96 -32.21
CA ASP A 54 -16.62 -17.77 -31.02
C ASP A 54 -16.54 -16.29 -30.61
N LEU A 55 -16.51 -15.39 -31.59
CA LEU A 55 -16.62 -13.95 -31.35
C LEU A 55 -17.99 -13.59 -30.79
N VAL A 56 -19.06 -14.13 -31.38
CA VAL A 56 -20.44 -13.90 -30.92
C VAL A 56 -20.57 -14.31 -29.47
N GLU A 57 -20.08 -15.49 -29.12
CA GLU A 57 -20.14 -16.00 -27.75
C GLU A 57 -19.33 -15.13 -26.76
N ALA A 58 -18.10 -14.76 -27.11
CA ALA A 58 -17.28 -13.88 -26.29
C ALA A 58 -17.94 -12.50 -26.08
N LEU A 59 -18.60 -11.97 -27.12
CA LEU A 59 -19.37 -10.72 -27.06
C LEU A 59 -20.65 -10.85 -26.23
N GLU A 60 -21.38 -11.96 -26.34
CA GLU A 60 -22.58 -12.23 -25.53
C GLU A 60 -22.25 -12.28 -24.04
N HIS A 61 -21.09 -12.84 -23.68
CA HIS A 61 -20.59 -12.81 -22.31
C HIS A 61 -20.16 -11.40 -21.88
N ALA A 62 -19.33 -10.73 -22.68
CA ALA A 62 -18.71 -9.46 -22.30
C ALA A 62 -19.66 -8.26 -22.35
N SER A 63 -20.64 -8.27 -23.26
CA SER A 63 -21.61 -7.20 -23.45
C SER A 63 -22.92 -7.74 -24.03
N PRO A 64 -23.79 -8.35 -23.19
CA PRO A 64 -25.08 -8.89 -23.63
C PRO A 64 -25.93 -7.88 -24.41
N ALA A 65 -25.92 -6.61 -23.99
CA ALA A 65 -26.66 -5.54 -24.65
C ALA A 65 -26.15 -5.25 -26.08
N LEU A 66 -24.82 -5.19 -26.27
CA LEU A 66 -24.23 -5.01 -27.61
C LEU A 66 -24.54 -6.22 -28.49
N ALA A 67 -24.41 -7.43 -27.95
CA ALA A 67 -24.72 -8.65 -28.68
C ALA A 67 -26.18 -8.69 -29.17
N SER A 68 -27.14 -8.34 -28.29
CA SER A 68 -28.55 -8.22 -28.66
C SER A 68 -28.75 -7.18 -29.77
N GLN A 69 -28.11 -6.01 -29.65
CA GLN A 69 -28.20 -4.97 -30.66
C GLN A 69 -27.67 -5.43 -32.02
N VAL A 70 -26.50 -6.08 -32.06
CA VAL A 70 -25.90 -6.57 -33.30
C VAL A 70 -26.78 -7.64 -33.94
N ARG A 71 -27.36 -8.55 -33.14
CA ARG A 71 -28.30 -9.57 -33.63
C ARG A 71 -29.51 -8.93 -34.32
N THR A 72 -30.14 -7.93 -33.69
CA THR A 72 -31.26 -7.18 -34.29
C THR A 72 -30.87 -6.50 -35.60
N LEU A 73 -29.69 -5.85 -35.64
CA LEU A 73 -29.20 -5.18 -36.85
C LEU A 73 -28.90 -6.16 -37.99
N CYS A 74 -28.32 -7.33 -37.69
CA CYS A 74 -27.99 -8.34 -38.70
C CYS A 74 -29.24 -8.97 -39.32
N SER A 75 -30.29 -9.19 -38.51
CA SER A 75 -31.57 -9.75 -38.94
C SER A 75 -32.51 -8.74 -39.64
N SER A 76 -32.23 -7.44 -39.54
CA SER A 76 -33.00 -6.39 -40.23
C SER A 76 -32.63 -6.29 -41.71
N GLY A 77 -33.64 -6.09 -42.58
CA GLY A 77 -33.45 -5.87 -44.01
C GLY A 77 -32.86 -4.50 -44.36
N ASN A 78 -33.21 -3.45 -43.60
CA ASN A 78 -32.74 -2.08 -43.81
C ASN A 78 -32.52 -1.33 -42.48
N PRO A 79 -31.48 -1.69 -41.69
CA PRO A 79 -31.20 -1.04 -40.42
C PRO A 79 -30.70 0.40 -40.59
N ALA A 80 -30.96 1.26 -39.60
CA ALA A 80 -30.49 2.64 -39.62
C ALA A 80 -28.95 2.72 -39.67
N THR A 81 -28.40 3.45 -40.65
CA THR A 81 -26.96 3.56 -40.90
C THR A 81 -26.16 4.02 -39.67
N ARG A 82 -26.75 4.92 -38.86
CA ARG A 82 -26.14 5.42 -37.62
C ARG A 82 -25.92 4.31 -36.60
N ASP A 83 -26.88 3.41 -36.43
CA ASP A 83 -26.82 2.33 -35.45
C ASP A 83 -25.86 1.24 -35.91
N VAL A 84 -25.83 0.93 -37.21
CA VAL A 84 -24.83 0.04 -37.82
C VAL A 84 -23.41 0.59 -37.58
N ARG A 85 -23.17 1.88 -37.84
CA ARG A 85 -21.86 2.51 -37.59
C ARG A 85 -21.43 2.42 -36.13
N ARG A 86 -22.34 2.69 -35.18
CA ARG A 86 -22.06 2.58 -33.74
C ARG A 86 -21.75 1.14 -33.32
N ALA A 87 -22.53 0.18 -33.79
CA ALA A 87 -22.34 -1.24 -33.51
C ALA A 87 -21.00 -1.73 -34.04
N ILE A 88 -20.66 -1.41 -35.29
CA ILE A 88 -19.36 -1.76 -35.90
C ILE A 88 -18.21 -1.19 -35.08
N ALA A 89 -18.26 0.10 -34.70
CA ALA A 89 -17.19 0.69 -33.90
C ALA A 89 -17.00 -0.01 -32.54
N SER A 90 -18.08 -0.49 -31.91
CA SER A 90 -18.01 -1.26 -30.67
C SER A 90 -17.46 -2.68 -30.90
N VAL A 91 -17.97 -3.40 -31.90
CA VAL A 91 -17.49 -4.73 -32.28
C VAL A 91 -16.01 -4.70 -32.67
N ALA A 92 -15.59 -3.67 -33.42
CA ALA A 92 -14.20 -3.42 -33.80
C ALA A 92 -13.26 -3.36 -32.59
N ARG A 93 -13.66 -2.64 -31.53
CA ARG A 93 -12.87 -2.54 -30.29
C ARG A 93 -12.74 -3.90 -29.59
N TYR A 94 -13.78 -4.72 -29.60
CA TYR A 94 -13.73 -6.08 -29.04
C TYR A 94 -12.90 -7.05 -29.88
N LEU A 95 -12.92 -6.92 -31.20
CA LEU A 95 -12.05 -7.68 -32.11
C LEU A 95 -10.57 -7.37 -31.87
N LEU A 96 -10.22 -6.07 -31.88
CA LEU A 96 -8.85 -5.64 -31.59
C LEU A 96 -8.42 -6.03 -30.17
N ARG A 97 -9.36 -6.09 -29.21
CA ARG A 97 -9.10 -6.66 -27.89
C ARG A 97 -8.78 -8.16 -28.00
N ALA A 98 -9.59 -8.93 -28.71
CA ALA A 98 -9.46 -10.37 -28.85
C ALA A 98 -8.09 -10.77 -29.42
N GLU A 99 -7.54 -9.98 -30.34
CA GLU A 99 -6.27 -10.30 -31.02
C GLU A 99 -5.04 -9.73 -30.29
N HIS A 100 -5.18 -8.64 -29.54
CA HIS A 100 -4.01 -7.87 -29.07
C HIS A 100 -3.96 -7.58 -27.57
N ARG A 101 -5.00 -7.88 -26.80
CA ARG A 101 -5.03 -7.61 -25.35
C ARG A 101 -4.99 -8.90 -24.55
N ALA A 102 -3.81 -9.21 -24.02
CA ALA A 102 -3.57 -10.39 -23.17
C ALA A 102 -4.30 -10.37 -21.81
N THR A 103 -4.87 -9.24 -21.37
CA THR A 103 -5.57 -9.15 -20.07
C THR A 103 -6.77 -10.14 -20.03
N PRO A 104 -6.75 -11.15 -19.14
CA PRO A 104 -7.78 -12.18 -19.08
C PRO A 104 -9.19 -11.58 -18.92
N PHE A 105 -10.12 -11.99 -19.79
CA PHE A 105 -11.49 -11.52 -19.75
C PHE A 105 -12.41 -12.46 -20.55
N GLY A 106 -13.18 -13.26 -19.83
CA GLY A 106 -14.08 -14.24 -20.43
C GLY A 106 -13.33 -15.15 -21.39
N LEU A 107 -13.76 -15.16 -22.65
CA LEU A 107 -13.23 -16.03 -23.70
C LEU A 107 -12.18 -15.37 -24.60
N PHE A 108 -11.86 -14.08 -24.41
CA PHE A 108 -10.91 -13.36 -25.26
C PHE A 108 -9.45 -13.70 -24.96
N ALA A 109 -9.13 -13.85 -23.67
CA ALA A 109 -7.78 -14.08 -23.20
C ALA A 109 -7.84 -14.91 -21.92
N GLY A 110 -6.83 -15.75 -21.74
CA GLY A 110 -6.74 -16.70 -20.63
C GLY A 110 -5.37 -16.73 -19.98
N VAL A 111 -5.16 -17.74 -19.14
CA VAL A 111 -3.93 -17.94 -18.37
C VAL A 111 -3.35 -19.34 -18.53
N THR A 112 -2.03 -19.42 -18.45
CA THR A 112 -1.23 -20.63 -18.24
C THR A 112 0.02 -20.25 -17.42
N THR A 113 0.99 -21.15 -17.26
CA THR A 113 2.28 -20.83 -16.66
C THR A 113 3.44 -20.91 -17.64
N ALA A 114 4.56 -20.30 -17.30
CA ALA A 114 5.84 -20.49 -17.95
C ALA A 114 6.89 -20.95 -16.94
N ALA A 115 7.61 -22.01 -17.29
CA ALA A 115 8.83 -22.39 -16.58
C ALA A 115 10.00 -21.47 -16.99
N LEU A 116 10.73 -20.93 -16.02
CA LEU A 116 11.97 -20.18 -16.25
C LEU A 116 13.16 -21.13 -16.08
N GLY A 117 13.87 -21.41 -17.17
CA GLY A 117 14.91 -22.44 -17.19
C GLY A 117 15.89 -22.32 -18.35
N SER A 118 16.45 -23.45 -18.80
CA SER A 118 17.52 -23.44 -19.80
C SER A 118 17.04 -23.40 -21.26
N ARG A 119 15.75 -23.66 -21.52
CA ARG A 119 15.17 -23.80 -22.86
C ARG A 119 14.01 -22.83 -23.09
N ALA A 120 13.96 -22.26 -24.29
CA ALA A 120 12.84 -21.47 -24.80
C ALA A 120 11.87 -22.36 -25.60
N ALA A 121 10.58 -22.31 -25.26
CA ALA A 121 9.52 -23.02 -26.00
C ALA A 121 8.17 -22.31 -25.80
N ALA A 122 7.32 -22.36 -26.82
CA ALA A 122 5.91 -22.01 -26.70
C ALA A 122 5.11 -22.92 -27.64
N VAL A 123 4.50 -23.96 -27.08
CA VAL A 123 3.65 -24.90 -27.81
C VAL A 123 2.21 -24.60 -27.44
N TRP A 124 1.36 -24.40 -28.46
CA TRP A 124 -0.04 -24.04 -28.31
C TRP A 124 -0.92 -25.15 -28.87
N GLY A 125 -1.86 -25.64 -28.06
CA GLY A 125 -2.94 -26.49 -28.54
C GLY A 125 -4.23 -25.71 -28.77
N ALA A 126 -5.31 -26.44 -29.01
CA ALA A 126 -6.64 -25.89 -29.32
C ALA A 126 -7.66 -26.13 -28.20
N GLU A 127 -7.33 -26.95 -27.20
CA GLU A 127 -8.27 -27.45 -26.19
C GLU A 127 -8.28 -26.53 -24.95
N HIS A 128 -8.52 -25.24 -25.16
CA HIS A 128 -8.62 -24.29 -24.07
C HIS A 128 -9.83 -24.64 -23.17
N VAL A 129 -9.63 -24.62 -21.85
CA VAL A 129 -10.66 -25.02 -20.89
C VAL A 129 -11.31 -23.78 -20.29
N THR A 130 -12.62 -23.66 -20.45
CA THR A 130 -13.40 -22.59 -19.82
C THR A 130 -13.82 -23.00 -18.43
N ILE A 131 -13.47 -22.19 -17.43
CA ILE A 131 -13.88 -22.36 -16.03
C ILE A 131 -15.06 -21.42 -15.77
N GLY A 132 -16.25 -22.02 -15.62
CA GLY A 132 -17.49 -21.30 -15.32
C GLY A 132 -17.73 -21.19 -13.82
N ARG A 133 -18.10 -19.99 -13.35
CA ARG A 133 -18.55 -19.72 -11.99
C ARG A 133 -19.82 -18.87 -12.00
N ALA A 134 -20.57 -18.88 -10.91
CA ALA A 134 -21.66 -17.94 -10.74
C ALA A 134 -21.14 -16.50 -10.63
N SER A 135 -21.77 -15.56 -11.34
CA SER A 135 -21.35 -14.16 -11.29
C SER A 135 -21.73 -13.53 -9.95
N ALA A 136 -20.95 -12.54 -9.53
CA ALA A 136 -21.17 -11.86 -8.26
C ALA A 136 -22.53 -11.13 -8.18
N GLU A 137 -23.00 -10.54 -9.29
CA GLU A 137 -24.33 -9.90 -9.34
C GLU A 137 -25.45 -10.92 -9.10
N TRP A 138 -25.35 -12.11 -9.72
CA TRP A 138 -26.35 -13.16 -9.54
C TRP A 138 -26.30 -13.75 -8.12
N LEU A 139 -25.10 -14.00 -7.57
CA LEU A 139 -24.94 -14.55 -6.22
C LEU A 139 -25.51 -13.62 -5.15
N VAL A 140 -25.28 -12.31 -5.26
CA VAL A 140 -25.84 -11.32 -4.32
C VAL A 140 -27.36 -11.39 -4.32
N ALA A 141 -28.00 -11.38 -5.49
CA ALA A 141 -29.46 -11.46 -5.60
C ALA A 141 -30.04 -12.78 -5.05
N VAL A 142 -29.33 -13.91 -5.22
CA VAL A 142 -29.72 -15.19 -4.63
C VAL A 142 -29.60 -15.16 -3.11
N ILE A 143 -28.53 -14.60 -2.57
CA ILE A 143 -28.33 -14.49 -1.11
C ILE A 143 -29.40 -13.58 -0.51
N GLU A 144 -29.66 -12.41 -1.10
CA GLU A 144 -30.74 -11.51 -0.66
C GLU A 144 -32.12 -12.21 -0.65
N LEU A 145 -32.41 -13.01 -1.69
CA LEU A 145 -33.63 -13.82 -1.74
C LEU A 145 -33.71 -14.82 -0.57
N LEU A 146 -32.61 -15.51 -0.27
CA LEU A 146 -32.54 -16.49 0.82
C LEU A 146 -32.64 -15.84 2.20
N GLU A 147 -31.92 -14.73 2.43
CA GLU A 147 -31.93 -13.99 3.70
C GLU A 147 -33.27 -13.33 3.98
N SER A 148 -34.08 -13.06 2.96
CA SER A 148 -35.44 -12.52 3.13
C SER A 148 -36.46 -13.54 3.68
N CYS A 149 -36.10 -14.83 3.80
CA CYS A 149 -36.97 -15.88 4.36
C CYS A 149 -36.74 -16.03 5.88
N PRO A 150 -37.70 -15.63 6.74
CA PRO A 150 -37.53 -15.69 8.20
C PRO A 150 -37.27 -17.11 8.72
N GLU A 151 -37.94 -18.12 8.16
CA GLU A 151 -37.82 -19.51 8.59
C GLU A 151 -36.44 -20.11 8.27
N LEU A 152 -35.79 -19.63 7.20
CA LEU A 152 -34.39 -19.97 6.93
C LEU A 152 -33.47 -19.17 7.84
N LEU A 153 -33.73 -17.85 7.97
CA LEU A 153 -32.92 -16.92 8.73
C LEU A 153 -32.64 -17.42 10.15
N GLU A 154 -33.68 -17.87 10.87
CA GLU A 154 -33.57 -18.40 12.23
C GLU A 154 -32.53 -19.54 12.36
N ARG A 155 -32.31 -20.30 11.29
CA ARG A 155 -31.36 -21.43 11.26
C ARG A 155 -29.94 -21.02 10.90
N LEU A 156 -29.74 -19.84 10.30
CA LEU A 156 -28.45 -19.40 9.79
C LEU A 156 -27.53 -18.95 10.92
N PRO A 157 -26.26 -19.43 10.94
CA PRO A 157 -25.21 -18.78 11.69
C PRO A 157 -24.95 -17.37 11.17
N VAL A 158 -24.83 -16.43 12.10
CA VAL A 158 -24.44 -15.03 11.89
C VAL A 158 -23.26 -14.68 12.78
N ALA A 159 -22.39 -13.80 12.29
CA ALA A 159 -21.22 -13.32 13.00
C ALA A 159 -21.16 -11.80 12.97
N LEU A 160 -20.56 -11.21 13.99
CA LEU A 160 -20.32 -9.78 14.03
C LEU A 160 -19.38 -9.38 12.88
N ASN A 161 -19.72 -8.29 12.20
CA ASN A 161 -18.82 -7.67 11.24
C ASN A 161 -17.58 -7.13 11.96
N SER A 162 -16.41 -7.72 11.67
CA SER A 162 -15.14 -7.40 12.33
C SER A 162 -14.66 -5.95 12.13
N ALA A 163 -15.26 -5.21 11.20
CA ALA A 163 -14.95 -3.80 10.94
C ALA A 163 -15.76 -2.80 11.76
N VAL A 164 -16.78 -3.22 12.53
CA VAL A 164 -17.58 -2.26 13.31
C VAL A 164 -16.76 -1.59 14.41
N ALA A 165 -17.16 -0.37 14.75
CA ALA A 165 -16.54 0.42 15.81
C ALA A 165 -17.59 1.19 16.61
N GLU A 166 -17.34 1.37 17.90
CA GLU A 166 -18.18 2.20 18.77
C GLU A 166 -17.72 3.66 18.71
N ARG A 167 -18.68 4.60 18.58
CA ARG A 167 -18.44 6.05 18.66
C ARG A 167 -19.52 6.72 19.50
N GLY A 168 -19.19 7.02 20.75
CA GLY A 168 -20.15 7.58 21.70
C GLY A 168 -21.30 6.60 21.96
N ASP A 169 -22.54 7.03 21.73
CA ASP A 169 -23.76 6.23 21.85
C ASP A 169 -24.17 5.56 20.53
N ARG A 170 -23.26 5.45 19.56
CA ARG A 170 -23.50 4.90 18.23
C ARG A 170 -22.57 3.74 17.91
N LEU A 171 -23.09 2.77 17.17
CA LEU A 171 -22.30 1.76 16.46
C LEU A 171 -22.13 2.21 15.01
N VAL A 172 -20.89 2.19 14.53
CA VAL A 172 -20.51 2.58 13.17
C VAL A 172 -20.17 1.34 12.35
N VAL A 173 -20.75 1.24 11.15
CA VAL A 173 -20.40 0.28 10.11
C VAL A 173 -19.71 1.06 8.98
N PRO A 174 -18.36 1.08 8.94
CA PRO A 174 -17.64 2.18 8.30
C PRO A 174 -17.45 2.05 6.77
N TYR A 175 -17.78 0.91 6.15
CA TYR A 175 -17.37 0.61 4.76
C TYR A 175 -18.52 0.17 3.85
N GLN A 176 -19.65 0.88 3.92
CA GLN A 176 -20.77 0.65 2.99
C GLN A 176 -20.57 1.42 1.67
N PRO A 177 -21.11 0.91 0.53
CA PRO A 177 -21.07 1.65 -0.73
C PRO A 177 -22.00 2.87 -0.70
N ASP A 178 -21.54 4.01 -1.22
CA ASP A 178 -22.40 5.19 -1.39
C ASP A 178 -23.43 4.97 -2.49
N THR A 179 -24.68 4.69 -2.08
CA THR A 179 -25.79 4.46 -3.01
C THR A 179 -26.37 5.75 -3.60
N HIS A 180 -26.02 6.93 -3.05
CA HIS A 180 -26.58 8.22 -3.47
C HIS A 180 -25.69 8.97 -4.45
N ASP A 181 -24.37 8.79 -4.37
CA ASP A 181 -23.39 9.40 -5.29
C ASP A 181 -22.61 8.33 -6.08
N ASP A 182 -21.33 8.12 -5.75
CA ASP A 182 -20.49 7.13 -6.42
C ASP A 182 -20.28 5.90 -5.52
N PRO A 183 -20.82 4.72 -5.88
CA PRO A 183 -20.76 3.51 -5.04
C PRO A 183 -19.35 2.92 -4.90
N ARG A 184 -18.34 3.57 -5.50
CA ARG A 184 -16.91 3.34 -5.27
C ARG A 184 -16.37 4.05 -4.03
N HIS A 185 -17.10 5.02 -3.50
CA HIS A 185 -16.77 5.66 -2.24
C HIS A 185 -17.38 4.89 -1.08
N ALA A 186 -16.57 4.75 -0.02
CA ALA A 186 -17.03 4.18 1.23
C ALA A 186 -17.73 5.26 2.06
N VAL A 187 -18.90 4.94 2.59
CA VAL A 187 -19.66 5.73 3.56
C VAL A 187 -19.87 4.93 4.84
N GLU A 188 -20.12 5.65 5.92
CA GLU A 188 -20.37 5.06 7.22
C GLU A 188 -21.88 5.01 7.48
N ALA A 189 -22.38 3.83 7.83
CA ALA A 189 -23.69 3.71 8.45
C ALA A 189 -23.54 3.80 9.97
N SER A 190 -24.55 4.39 10.62
CA SER A 190 -24.56 4.58 12.07
C SER A 190 -25.90 4.16 12.65
N ILE A 191 -25.87 3.29 13.66
CA ILE A 191 -27.07 2.89 14.42
C ILE A 191 -26.89 3.22 15.92
N GLY A 192 -28.01 3.35 16.64
CA GLY A 192 -27.95 3.63 18.08
C GLY A 192 -27.42 2.42 18.86
N LEU A 193 -26.43 2.62 19.72
CA LEU A 193 -25.85 1.60 20.57
C LEU A 193 -26.71 1.38 21.83
N SER A 194 -27.92 0.86 21.61
CA SER A 194 -28.86 0.50 22.68
C SER A 194 -28.43 -0.77 23.42
N ALA A 195 -29.03 -1.05 24.58
CA ALA A 195 -28.74 -2.27 25.33
C ALA A 195 -28.97 -3.57 24.53
N PRO A 196 -30.05 -3.72 23.74
CA PRO A 196 -30.22 -4.84 22.82
C PRO A 196 -29.10 -4.97 21.77
N VAL A 197 -28.63 -3.85 21.21
CA VAL A 197 -27.52 -3.86 20.23
C VAL A 197 -26.21 -4.29 20.90
N ARG A 198 -25.92 -3.83 22.12
CA ARG A 198 -24.74 -4.32 22.88
C ARG A 198 -24.79 -5.82 23.13
N LEU A 199 -25.95 -6.37 23.47
CA LEU A 199 -26.12 -7.81 23.61
C LEU A 199 -25.80 -8.55 22.30
N ILE A 200 -26.22 -8.02 21.15
CA ILE A 200 -25.85 -8.57 19.83
C ILE A 200 -24.33 -8.56 19.63
N LEU A 201 -23.66 -7.44 19.92
CA LEU A 201 -22.21 -7.31 19.76
C LEU A 201 -21.44 -8.33 20.61
N GLU A 202 -21.88 -8.57 21.84
CA GLU A 202 -21.26 -9.53 22.75
C GLU A 202 -21.55 -10.98 22.33
N ALA A 203 -22.80 -11.30 22.01
CA ALA A 203 -23.23 -12.66 21.68
C ALA A 203 -22.70 -13.14 20.32
N ALA A 204 -22.50 -12.23 19.36
CA ALA A 204 -22.08 -12.55 18.00
C ALA A 204 -20.56 -12.39 17.75
N ARG A 205 -19.73 -12.23 18.81
CA ARG A 205 -18.25 -12.27 18.69
C ARG A 205 -17.74 -13.57 18.11
N SER A 206 -18.48 -14.65 18.33
CA SER A 206 -18.33 -15.92 17.61
C SER A 206 -19.64 -16.22 16.88
N PRO A 207 -19.59 -16.97 15.76
CA PRO A 207 -20.80 -17.31 15.02
C PRO A 207 -21.89 -17.92 15.92
N ILE A 208 -23.10 -17.38 15.84
CA ILE A 208 -24.29 -17.81 16.59
C ILE A 208 -25.46 -17.95 15.63
N ARG A 209 -26.38 -18.90 15.85
CA ARG A 209 -27.60 -18.98 15.01
C ARG A 209 -28.49 -17.76 15.26
N ALA A 210 -29.11 -17.23 14.22
CA ALA A 210 -29.97 -16.06 14.33
C ALA A 210 -31.16 -16.30 15.28
N GLY A 211 -31.75 -17.49 15.28
CA GLY A 211 -32.81 -17.89 16.21
C GLY A 211 -32.33 -17.90 17.66
N ASP A 212 -31.18 -18.50 17.95
CA ASP A 212 -30.59 -18.51 19.30
C ASP A 212 -30.27 -17.07 19.78
N LEU A 213 -29.87 -16.19 18.86
CA LEU A 213 -29.62 -14.78 19.17
C LEU A 213 -30.94 -14.04 19.47
N ALA A 214 -32.00 -14.30 18.71
CA ALA A 214 -33.34 -13.77 18.96
C ALA A 214 -33.90 -14.25 20.30
N ASP A 215 -33.70 -15.52 20.65
CA ASP A 215 -34.11 -16.09 21.94
C ASP A 215 -33.37 -15.45 23.12
N LYS A 216 -32.05 -15.20 22.97
CA LYS A 216 -31.27 -14.45 23.97
C LYS A 216 -31.80 -13.03 24.16
N LEU A 217 -32.09 -12.33 23.06
CA LEU A 217 -32.70 -11.00 23.10
C LEU A 217 -34.07 -11.02 23.79
N LEU A 218 -34.89 -12.03 23.51
CA LEU A 218 -36.20 -12.19 24.14
C LEU A 218 -36.08 -12.50 25.64
N SER A 219 -35.10 -13.29 26.05
CA SER A 219 -34.82 -13.60 27.45
C SER A 219 -34.44 -12.36 28.25
N GLU A 220 -33.57 -11.51 27.72
CA GLU A 220 -33.12 -10.28 28.39
C GLU A 220 -34.14 -9.13 28.28
N PHE A 221 -34.93 -9.09 27.20
CA PHE A 221 -35.90 -8.03 26.92
C PHE A 221 -37.32 -8.59 26.64
N PRO A 222 -37.96 -9.27 27.60
CA PRO A 222 -39.21 -10.02 27.38
C PRO A 222 -40.39 -9.14 26.96
N HIS A 223 -40.40 -7.86 27.34
CA HIS A 223 -41.47 -6.92 26.99
C HIS A 223 -41.49 -6.52 25.51
N ALA A 224 -40.43 -6.81 24.73
CA ALA A 224 -40.36 -6.48 23.31
C ALA A 224 -41.16 -7.47 22.44
N GLY A 225 -41.25 -8.74 22.84
CA GLY A 225 -41.86 -9.82 22.07
C GLY A 225 -40.92 -10.44 21.02
N ALA A 226 -41.18 -11.71 20.67
CA ALA A 226 -40.32 -12.51 19.79
C ALA A 226 -40.15 -11.91 18.39
N GLU A 227 -41.22 -11.37 17.81
CA GLU A 227 -41.19 -10.76 16.46
C GLU A 227 -40.22 -9.57 16.39
N LYS A 228 -40.18 -8.72 17.43
CA LYS A 228 -39.25 -7.58 17.47
C LYS A 228 -37.81 -8.02 17.68
N ALA A 229 -37.57 -9.09 18.44
CA ALA A 229 -36.24 -9.63 18.64
C ALA A 229 -35.65 -10.15 17.32
N LEU A 230 -36.42 -10.98 16.59
CA LEU A 230 -35.99 -11.48 15.28
C LEU A 230 -35.83 -10.34 14.26
N ARG A 231 -36.75 -9.38 14.24
CA ARG A 231 -36.64 -8.19 13.39
C ARG A 231 -35.37 -7.37 13.66
N LEU A 232 -34.97 -7.21 14.92
CA LEU A 232 -33.72 -6.52 15.25
C LEU A 232 -32.49 -7.26 14.72
N VAL A 233 -32.50 -8.60 14.76
CA VAL A 233 -31.43 -9.42 14.14
C VAL A 233 -31.40 -9.22 12.63
N GLN A 234 -32.56 -9.22 11.98
CA GLN A 234 -32.69 -8.95 10.55
C GLN A 234 -32.19 -7.54 10.18
N GLU A 235 -32.64 -6.49 10.88
CA GLU A 235 -32.20 -5.11 10.67
C GLU A 235 -30.68 -4.97 10.89
N SER A 236 -30.10 -5.74 11.83
CA SER A 236 -28.65 -5.79 12.04
C SER A 236 -27.89 -6.40 10.87
N MET A 237 -28.48 -7.36 10.14
CA MET A 237 -27.91 -7.90 8.91
C MET A 237 -28.07 -6.95 7.73
N GLU A 238 -29.25 -6.33 7.58
CA GLU A 238 -29.52 -5.32 6.55
C GLU A 238 -28.54 -4.14 6.64
N HIS A 239 -28.16 -3.75 7.86
CA HIS A 239 -27.14 -2.73 8.12
C HIS A 239 -25.70 -3.27 8.17
N GLN A 240 -25.47 -4.55 7.86
CA GLN A 240 -24.15 -5.21 7.87
C GLN A 240 -23.41 -5.14 9.21
N VAL A 241 -24.14 -5.02 10.32
CA VAL A 241 -23.60 -5.26 11.66
C VAL A 241 -23.34 -6.74 11.84
N LEU A 242 -24.27 -7.57 11.37
CA LEU A 242 -24.14 -9.02 11.31
C LEU A 242 -23.95 -9.48 9.87
N ILE A 243 -23.18 -10.55 9.69
CA ILE A 243 -22.93 -11.19 8.40
C ILE A 243 -23.35 -12.65 8.53
N SER A 244 -24.21 -13.12 7.63
CA SER A 244 -24.63 -14.52 7.61
C SER A 244 -23.57 -15.45 7.02
N SER A 245 -23.65 -16.72 7.38
CA SER A 245 -22.83 -17.80 6.80
C SER A 245 -23.03 -18.04 5.30
N LEU A 246 -24.04 -17.44 4.67
CA LEU A 246 -24.29 -17.56 3.23
C LEU A 246 -23.26 -16.80 2.39
N HIS A 247 -22.65 -15.76 2.97
CA HIS A 247 -21.61 -14.98 2.30
C HIS A 247 -20.27 -15.73 2.33
N ALA A 248 -19.88 -16.24 1.16
CA ALA A 248 -18.59 -16.92 1.00
C ALA A 248 -17.41 -15.98 1.25
N PRO A 249 -16.51 -16.30 2.19
CA PRO A 249 -15.25 -15.59 2.36
C PRO A 249 -14.48 -15.47 1.05
N SER A 250 -13.62 -14.46 0.94
CA SER A 250 -12.94 -14.15 -0.32
C SER A 250 -11.88 -15.19 -0.68
N THR A 251 -11.38 -15.96 0.28
CA THR A 251 -10.53 -17.13 -0.01
C THR A 251 -11.28 -18.30 -0.65
N GLU A 252 -12.63 -18.30 -0.61
CA GLU A 252 -13.45 -19.30 -1.29
C GLU A 252 -13.54 -18.98 -2.78
N THR A 253 -12.92 -19.83 -3.60
CA THR A 253 -12.86 -19.62 -5.05
C THR A 253 -14.16 -19.98 -5.77
N ASP A 254 -14.98 -20.85 -5.19
CA ASP A 254 -16.34 -21.18 -5.66
C ASP A 254 -17.35 -20.77 -4.59
N ALA A 255 -17.94 -19.60 -4.78
CA ALA A 255 -18.90 -19.03 -3.84
C ALA A 255 -20.27 -19.71 -3.88
N LEU A 256 -20.66 -20.34 -4.99
CA LEU A 256 -21.92 -21.08 -5.07
C LEU A 256 -21.79 -22.41 -4.33
N ASP A 257 -20.64 -23.09 -4.46
CA ASP A 257 -20.36 -24.28 -3.66
C ASP A 257 -20.38 -23.98 -2.15
N HIS A 258 -19.73 -22.89 -1.72
CA HIS A 258 -19.80 -22.44 -0.32
C HIS A 258 -21.24 -22.17 0.12
N LEU A 259 -22.02 -21.43 -0.68
CA LEU A 259 -23.42 -21.15 -0.39
C LEU A 259 -24.22 -22.45 -0.18
N LEU A 260 -24.05 -23.42 -1.07
CA LEU A 260 -24.71 -24.73 -0.97
C LEU A 260 -24.29 -25.49 0.30
N ARG A 261 -23.00 -25.52 0.63
CA ARG A 261 -22.51 -26.12 1.88
C ARG A 261 -23.13 -25.47 3.11
N SER A 262 -23.25 -24.14 3.14
CA SER A 262 -23.91 -23.41 4.22
C SER A 262 -25.41 -23.76 4.32
N LEU A 263 -26.11 -23.88 3.19
CA LEU A 263 -27.52 -24.27 3.13
C LEU A 263 -27.75 -25.73 3.59
N ASP A 264 -26.84 -26.63 3.22
CA ASP A 264 -26.89 -28.04 3.61
C ASP A 264 -26.68 -28.20 5.13
N ALA A 265 -25.75 -27.43 5.71
CA ALA A 265 -25.46 -27.44 7.14
C ALA A 265 -26.66 -27.05 8.03
N VAL A 266 -27.64 -26.32 7.47
CA VAL A 266 -28.86 -25.90 8.16
C VAL A 266 -30.12 -26.60 7.66
N HIS A 267 -29.96 -27.63 6.82
CA HIS A 267 -31.04 -28.39 6.19
C HIS A 267 -32.08 -27.48 5.50
N ALA A 268 -31.60 -26.48 4.74
CA ALA A 268 -32.45 -25.47 4.10
C ALA A 268 -33.46 -26.08 3.10
N ASP A 269 -33.21 -27.27 2.58
CA ASP A 269 -34.13 -28.00 1.71
C ASP A 269 -35.41 -28.47 2.41
N THR A 270 -35.41 -28.52 3.75
CA THR A 270 -36.61 -28.77 4.57
C THR A 270 -37.45 -27.52 4.83
N VAL A 271 -36.95 -26.33 4.47
CA VAL A 271 -37.66 -25.06 4.64
C VAL A 271 -38.52 -24.80 3.39
N ALA A 272 -39.84 -24.99 3.53
CA ALA A 272 -40.76 -25.02 2.40
C ALA A 272 -40.67 -23.78 1.46
N PRO A 273 -40.54 -22.54 1.96
CA PRO A 273 -40.38 -21.36 1.09
C PRO A 273 -39.15 -21.36 0.18
N VAL A 274 -38.04 -22.00 0.58
CA VAL A 274 -36.76 -21.96 -0.16
C VAL A 274 -36.36 -23.30 -0.78
N ALA A 275 -37.06 -24.39 -0.47
CA ALA A 275 -36.70 -25.74 -0.93
C ALA A 275 -36.58 -25.87 -2.46
N ALA A 276 -37.45 -25.19 -3.21
CA ALA A 276 -37.38 -25.14 -4.68
C ALA A 276 -36.14 -24.39 -5.16
N THR A 277 -35.85 -23.23 -4.56
CA THR A 277 -34.65 -22.43 -4.82
C THR A 277 -33.39 -23.25 -4.57
N VAL A 278 -33.27 -23.93 -3.42
CA VAL A 278 -32.12 -24.78 -3.08
C VAL A 278 -31.90 -25.88 -4.14
N ARG A 279 -32.99 -26.52 -4.62
CA ARG A 279 -32.92 -27.53 -5.67
C ARG A 279 -32.40 -26.95 -6.99
N GLU A 280 -32.87 -25.77 -7.38
CA GLU A 280 -32.37 -25.09 -8.58
C GLU A 280 -30.91 -24.66 -8.44
N LEU A 281 -30.47 -24.20 -7.25
CA LEU A 281 -29.06 -23.88 -6.99
C LEU A 281 -28.16 -25.12 -7.15
N ARG A 282 -28.59 -26.29 -6.66
CA ARG A 282 -27.88 -27.56 -6.87
C ARG A 282 -27.79 -27.92 -8.36
N ALA A 283 -28.87 -27.70 -9.12
CA ALA A 283 -28.89 -27.91 -10.57
C ALA A 283 -27.93 -26.95 -11.30
N VAL A 284 -27.92 -25.66 -10.93
CA VAL A 284 -26.97 -24.67 -11.47
C VAL A 284 -25.53 -25.09 -11.16
N GLN A 285 -25.21 -25.52 -9.93
CA GLN A 285 -23.86 -25.97 -9.57
C GLN A 285 -23.42 -27.20 -10.37
N ALA A 286 -24.33 -28.14 -10.65
CA ALA A 286 -24.05 -29.26 -11.55
C ALA A 286 -23.81 -28.79 -12.99
N ASP A 287 -24.65 -27.89 -13.50
CA ASP A 287 -24.56 -27.35 -14.86
C ASP A 287 -23.28 -26.50 -15.08
N LEU A 288 -22.76 -25.83 -14.04
CA LEU A 288 -21.49 -25.09 -14.10
C LEU A 288 -20.31 -25.97 -14.48
N ARG A 289 -20.35 -27.27 -14.14
CA ARG A 289 -19.30 -28.24 -14.54
C ARG A 289 -19.31 -28.54 -16.04
N ALA A 290 -20.43 -28.30 -16.73
CA ALA A 290 -20.59 -28.49 -18.18
C ALA A 290 -20.38 -27.19 -18.98
N CYS A 291 -19.83 -26.14 -18.35
CA CYS A 291 -19.53 -24.86 -19.00
C CYS A 291 -18.31 -24.91 -19.95
N ASP A 292 -17.70 -26.07 -20.17
CA ASP A 292 -16.68 -26.29 -21.20
C ASP A 292 -17.26 -26.19 -22.62
N SER A 293 -18.52 -26.59 -22.79
CA SER A 293 -19.28 -26.48 -24.05
C SER A 293 -20.11 -25.20 -24.14
N ARG A 294 -20.32 -24.69 -25.37
CA ARG A 294 -21.21 -23.53 -25.62
C ARG A 294 -22.66 -23.82 -25.19
N GLY A 295 -23.16 -25.01 -25.53
CA GLY A 295 -24.52 -25.43 -25.18
C GLY A 295 -24.74 -25.47 -23.67
N GLY A 296 -23.77 -26.00 -22.92
CA GLY A 296 -23.77 -25.98 -21.46
C GLY A 296 -23.83 -24.55 -20.91
N ARG A 297 -22.92 -23.66 -21.34
CA ARG A 297 -22.91 -22.25 -20.90
C ARG A 297 -24.23 -21.53 -21.16
N ALA A 298 -24.81 -21.70 -22.34
CA ALA A 298 -26.09 -21.08 -22.70
C ALA A 298 -27.24 -21.62 -21.82
N GLY A 299 -27.29 -22.95 -21.62
CA GLY A 299 -28.28 -23.61 -20.77
C GLY A 299 -28.19 -23.16 -19.31
N THR A 300 -26.98 -23.16 -18.73
CA THR A 300 -26.75 -22.67 -17.36
C THR A 300 -27.15 -21.21 -17.22
N ALA A 301 -26.75 -20.36 -18.16
CA ALA A 301 -27.10 -18.93 -18.13
C ALA A 301 -28.62 -18.70 -18.22
N ALA A 302 -29.35 -19.51 -19.00
CA ALA A 302 -30.81 -19.45 -19.07
C ALA A 302 -31.45 -19.86 -17.74
N ARG A 303 -31.00 -20.97 -17.13
CA ARG A 303 -31.47 -21.41 -15.80
C ARG A 303 -31.23 -20.33 -14.73
N MET A 304 -30.03 -19.74 -14.71
CA MET A 304 -29.68 -18.68 -13.75
C MET A 304 -30.56 -17.44 -13.92
N ARG A 305 -30.87 -17.02 -15.16
CA ARG A 305 -31.79 -15.90 -15.44
C ARG A 305 -33.25 -16.22 -15.11
N ALA A 306 -33.66 -17.48 -15.20
CA ALA A 306 -34.98 -17.91 -14.78
C ALA A 306 -35.15 -17.79 -13.26
N LEU A 307 -34.09 -18.10 -12.50
CA LEU A 307 -34.09 -17.92 -11.04
C LEU A 307 -33.99 -16.44 -10.63
N VAL A 308 -33.12 -15.66 -11.30
CA VAL A 308 -32.92 -14.23 -11.05
C VAL A 308 -33.10 -13.44 -12.35
N PRO A 309 -34.31 -12.93 -12.63
CA PRO A 309 -34.55 -12.12 -13.82
C PRO A 309 -33.95 -10.71 -13.68
N GLY A 310 -33.76 -10.02 -14.81
CA GLY A 310 -33.39 -8.59 -14.81
C GLY A 310 -31.90 -8.26 -14.58
N LEU A 311 -31.02 -9.26 -14.55
CA LEU A 311 -29.56 -9.06 -14.43
C LEU A 311 -29.04 -8.13 -15.54
N ARG A 312 -28.19 -7.17 -15.14
CA ARG A 312 -27.53 -6.24 -16.07
C ARG A 312 -26.33 -6.89 -16.75
N ARG A 313 -25.59 -7.74 -16.02
CA ARG A 313 -24.43 -8.46 -16.54
C ARG A 313 -24.76 -9.92 -16.84
N HIS A 314 -23.80 -10.61 -17.45
CA HIS A 314 -23.91 -12.03 -17.68
C HIS A 314 -23.97 -12.81 -16.34
N PRO A 315 -24.85 -13.82 -16.18
CA PRO A 315 -24.99 -14.58 -14.93
C PRO A 315 -23.78 -15.49 -14.66
N LEU A 316 -23.03 -15.87 -15.69
CA LEU A 316 -21.76 -16.59 -15.55
C LEU A 316 -20.57 -15.62 -15.48
N ALA A 317 -19.63 -15.91 -14.59
CA ALA A 317 -18.26 -15.39 -14.63
C ALA A 317 -17.35 -16.47 -15.25
N LEU A 318 -16.59 -16.09 -16.28
CA LEU A 318 -15.76 -17.02 -17.04
C LEU A 318 -14.28 -16.64 -16.93
N ASP A 319 -13.44 -17.64 -16.66
CA ASP A 319 -11.99 -17.57 -16.82
C ASP A 319 -11.57 -18.66 -17.81
N LEU A 320 -10.52 -18.39 -18.60
CA LEU A 320 -10.02 -19.31 -19.61
C LEU A 320 -8.65 -19.85 -19.20
N ARG A 321 -8.50 -21.16 -19.09
CA ARG A 321 -7.21 -21.84 -19.03
C ARG A 321 -6.74 -22.13 -20.45
N LEU A 322 -5.57 -21.60 -20.80
CA LEU A 322 -4.99 -21.78 -22.12
C LEU A 322 -4.28 -23.14 -22.20
N ASP A 323 -4.55 -23.85 -23.28
CA ASP A 323 -3.85 -25.08 -23.65
C ASP A 323 -2.51 -24.72 -24.29
N ALA A 324 -1.49 -24.58 -23.44
CA ALA A 324 -0.15 -24.21 -23.86
C ALA A 324 0.93 -24.65 -22.88
N HIS A 325 2.09 -25.02 -23.43
CA HIS A 325 3.32 -25.25 -22.70
C HIS A 325 4.33 -24.16 -23.06
N VAL A 326 4.65 -23.32 -22.07
CA VAL A 326 5.58 -22.19 -22.25
C VAL A 326 6.81 -22.39 -21.38
N ALA A 327 7.99 -22.19 -21.97
CA ALA A 327 9.27 -22.17 -21.28
C ALA A 327 10.08 -20.98 -21.75
N LEU A 328 10.67 -20.26 -20.81
CA LEU A 328 11.46 -19.06 -21.04
C LEU A 328 12.90 -19.28 -20.55
N PRO A 329 13.90 -18.80 -21.29
CA PRO A 329 15.29 -18.96 -20.88
C PRO A 329 15.61 -18.07 -19.66
N GLU A 330 16.55 -18.51 -18.81
CA GLU A 330 17.02 -17.76 -17.63
C GLU A 330 17.45 -16.32 -17.94
N SER A 331 17.89 -16.05 -19.18
CA SER A 331 18.22 -14.70 -19.61
C SER A 331 17.04 -13.73 -19.53
N VAL A 332 15.80 -14.20 -19.72
CA VAL A 332 14.59 -13.38 -19.55
C VAL A 332 14.40 -13.05 -18.08
N ALA A 333 14.52 -14.02 -17.18
CA ALA A 333 14.45 -13.81 -15.74
C ALA A 333 15.50 -12.79 -15.26
N ARG A 334 16.77 -12.98 -15.64
CA ARG A 334 17.87 -12.07 -15.26
C ARG A 334 17.68 -10.66 -15.80
N GLU A 335 17.14 -10.51 -17.00
CA GLU A 335 16.86 -9.19 -17.57
C GLU A 335 15.69 -8.51 -16.84
N THR A 336 14.66 -9.25 -16.45
CA THR A 336 13.56 -8.75 -15.60
C THR A 336 14.06 -8.33 -14.20
N GLU A 337 14.96 -9.11 -13.57
CA GLU A 337 15.59 -8.75 -12.29
C GLU A 337 16.37 -7.43 -12.39
N ARG A 338 17.12 -7.23 -13.48
CA ARG A 338 17.86 -6.00 -13.75
C ARG A 338 16.93 -4.81 -13.97
N ALA A 339 15.84 -4.99 -14.71
CA ALA A 339 14.85 -3.95 -14.93
C ALA A 339 14.15 -3.55 -13.63
N ALA A 340 13.74 -4.51 -12.80
CA ALA A 340 13.17 -4.27 -11.48
C ALA A 340 14.09 -3.42 -10.61
N TRP A 341 15.37 -3.79 -10.57
CA TRP A 341 16.37 -3.06 -9.80
C TRP A 341 16.57 -1.62 -10.31
N ALA A 342 16.65 -1.44 -11.64
CA ALA A 342 16.75 -0.11 -12.23
C ALA A 342 15.52 0.75 -11.88
N MET A 343 14.31 0.18 -11.96
CA MET A 343 13.05 0.86 -11.63
C MET A 343 12.95 1.24 -10.15
N THR A 344 13.46 0.40 -9.24
CA THR A 344 13.58 0.73 -7.81
C THR A 344 14.51 1.92 -7.58
N ARG A 345 15.65 1.97 -8.30
CA ARG A 345 16.60 3.09 -8.20
C ARG A 345 16.08 4.40 -8.74
N VAL A 346 15.37 4.37 -9.87
CA VAL A 346 14.79 5.58 -10.49
C VAL A 346 13.37 5.88 -10.01
N SER A 347 12.92 5.26 -8.91
CA SER A 347 11.61 5.52 -8.34
C SER A 347 11.49 6.99 -7.95
N PRO A 348 10.38 7.68 -8.27
CA PRO A 348 10.15 9.04 -7.79
C PRO A 348 9.88 9.09 -6.27
N LEU A 349 9.65 7.94 -5.64
CA LEU A 349 9.27 7.80 -4.23
C LEU A 349 10.12 6.72 -3.54
N PRO A 350 11.46 6.89 -3.43
CA PRO A 350 12.39 5.86 -2.94
C PRO A 350 12.24 5.52 -1.44
N TYR A 351 11.47 6.32 -0.70
CA TYR A 351 11.26 6.19 0.76
C TYR A 351 9.77 6.32 1.14
N GLY A 352 8.87 5.92 0.25
CA GLY A 352 7.42 6.06 0.48
C GLY A 352 6.83 7.40 0.07
N THR A 353 5.50 7.50 0.21
CA THR A 353 4.74 8.69 -0.18
C THR A 353 4.84 9.80 0.88
N ALA A 354 4.59 11.05 0.47
CA ALA A 354 4.55 12.18 1.40
C ALA A 354 3.42 12.03 2.44
N ALA A 355 2.26 11.50 2.02
CA ALA A 355 1.12 11.24 2.90
C ALA A 355 1.49 10.25 4.02
N TRP A 356 2.15 9.14 3.69
CA TRP A 356 2.59 8.17 4.69
C TRP A 356 3.68 8.71 5.62
N LYS A 357 4.58 9.57 5.11
CA LYS A 357 5.57 10.27 5.96
C LYS A 357 4.89 11.24 6.93
N ALA A 358 3.86 11.96 6.49
CA ALA A 358 3.08 12.85 7.36
C ALA A 358 2.31 12.04 8.40
N TYR A 359 1.66 10.95 7.98
CA TYR A 359 0.95 10.04 8.86
C TYR A 359 1.86 9.44 9.95
N GLN A 360 3.05 8.96 9.56
CA GLN A 360 4.05 8.46 10.51
C GLN A 360 4.45 9.52 11.54
N ARG A 361 4.65 10.78 11.12
CA ARG A 361 4.99 11.85 12.07
C ARG A 361 3.88 12.08 13.08
N ARG A 362 2.61 12.16 12.63
CA ARG A 362 1.45 12.31 13.52
C ARG A 362 1.34 11.15 14.52
N PHE A 363 1.54 9.91 14.03
CA PHE A 363 1.53 8.72 14.89
C PHE A 363 2.67 8.77 15.92
N TYR A 364 3.90 9.04 15.45
CA TYR A 364 5.10 9.11 16.30
C TYR A 364 4.98 10.19 17.37
N GLU A 365 4.52 11.39 16.99
CA GLU A 365 4.37 12.51 17.92
C GLU A 365 3.38 12.19 19.04
N ARG A 366 2.33 11.43 18.72
CA ARG A 366 1.27 11.09 19.66
C ARG A 366 1.61 9.89 20.54
N TYR A 367 2.10 8.80 19.97
CA TYR A 367 2.24 7.53 20.68
C TYR A 367 3.69 7.18 21.01
N GLY A 368 4.66 7.88 20.42
CA GLY A 368 6.09 7.63 20.61
C GLY A 368 6.57 6.33 19.95
N ILE A 369 7.81 5.97 20.28
CA ILE A 369 8.45 4.75 19.80
C ILE A 369 7.92 3.56 20.58
N GLY A 370 7.59 2.48 19.88
CA GLY A 370 7.40 1.18 20.51
C GLY A 370 6.07 0.93 21.19
N THR A 371 5.21 1.94 21.34
CA THR A 371 3.84 1.76 21.83
C THR A 371 3.03 1.00 20.79
N MET A 372 2.39 -0.09 21.20
CA MET A 372 1.53 -0.92 20.36
C MET A 372 0.10 -0.41 20.49
N VAL A 373 -0.37 0.34 19.50
CA VAL A 373 -1.71 0.95 19.53
C VAL A 373 -2.69 0.03 18.80
N PRO A 374 -3.80 -0.41 19.42
CA PRO A 374 -4.82 -1.22 18.75
C PRO A 374 -5.26 -0.56 17.43
N LEU A 375 -5.41 -1.35 16.37
CA LEU A 375 -5.67 -0.83 15.02
C LEU A 375 -6.90 0.09 14.96
N LYS A 376 -7.99 -0.29 15.64
CA LYS A 376 -9.22 0.53 15.70
C LYS A 376 -8.99 1.86 16.42
N GLU A 377 -8.16 1.91 17.46
CA GLU A 377 -7.77 3.14 18.16
C GLU A 377 -6.93 4.08 17.29
N VAL A 378 -6.08 3.52 16.44
CA VAL A 378 -5.28 4.31 15.48
C VAL A 378 -6.19 5.01 14.46
N LEU A 379 -7.17 4.28 13.95
CA LEU A 379 -8.06 4.74 12.88
C LEU A 379 -9.26 5.54 13.37
N ALA A 380 -9.54 5.52 14.68
CA ALA A 380 -10.60 6.32 15.28
C ALA A 380 -10.36 7.83 15.06
N ASP A 381 -11.43 8.61 15.08
CA ASP A 381 -11.38 10.08 14.99
C ASP A 381 -10.60 10.68 16.17
N SER A 382 -10.69 10.04 17.33
CA SER A 382 -9.90 10.37 18.51
C SER A 382 -8.43 10.00 18.35
N GLY A 383 -8.05 9.17 17.38
CA GLY A 383 -6.71 8.64 17.13
C GLY A 383 -5.88 9.44 16.12
N THR A 384 -5.26 8.75 15.15
CA THR A 384 -4.52 9.39 14.04
C THR A 384 -5.38 9.51 12.78
N GLY A 385 -6.50 8.79 12.71
CA GLY A 385 -7.37 8.70 11.54
C GLY A 385 -6.70 7.95 10.39
N PHE A 386 -7.14 8.21 9.16
CA PHE A 386 -6.51 7.70 7.94
C PHE A 386 -5.42 8.64 7.38
N PRO A 387 -4.46 8.13 6.58
CA PRO A 387 -3.54 8.96 5.83
C PRO A 387 -4.25 9.87 4.81
N ASP A 388 -3.65 11.02 4.52
CA ASP A 388 -4.15 11.98 3.54
C ASP A 388 -4.32 11.30 2.15
N GLY A 389 -5.45 11.53 1.48
CA GLY A 389 -5.80 10.88 0.21
C GLY A 389 -6.57 9.56 0.37
N TYR A 390 -7.02 9.23 1.58
CA TYR A 390 -8.07 8.25 1.84
C TYR A 390 -9.45 8.91 1.79
N PRO A 391 -10.54 8.16 1.55
CA PRO A 391 -11.90 8.69 1.65
C PRO A 391 -12.12 9.42 2.98
N GLY A 392 -12.75 10.60 2.95
CA GLY A 392 -13.01 11.43 4.14
C GLY A 392 -11.82 12.27 4.63
N THR A 393 -10.64 12.20 4.00
CA THR A 393 -9.45 12.99 4.39
C THR A 393 -9.13 14.10 3.40
N SER A 394 -8.41 15.14 3.85
CA SER A 394 -7.94 16.21 2.99
C SER A 394 -7.01 15.68 1.89
N ALA A 395 -7.32 16.02 0.63
CA ALA A 395 -6.46 15.78 -0.52
C ALA A 395 -5.83 17.10 -0.96
N GLU A 396 -4.99 17.73 -0.12
CA GLU A 396 -4.24 18.89 -0.58
C GLU A 396 -3.27 18.46 -1.69
N VAL A 397 -3.61 18.79 -2.93
CA VAL A 397 -2.72 18.66 -4.08
C VAL A 397 -1.69 19.78 -4.01
N ARG A 398 -0.72 19.65 -3.10
CA ARG A 398 0.48 20.48 -3.16
C ARG A 398 1.22 20.14 -4.45
N ARG A 399 1.37 21.14 -5.33
CA ARG A 399 2.26 21.02 -6.48
C ARG A 399 3.64 20.64 -5.95
N ARG A 400 4.12 19.46 -6.35
CA ARG A 400 5.46 19.03 -5.99
C ARG A 400 6.47 19.96 -6.67
N PRO A 401 7.46 20.49 -5.96
CA PRO A 401 8.57 21.17 -6.62
C PRO A 401 9.29 20.18 -7.54
N THR A 402 9.79 20.68 -8.67
CA THR A 402 10.59 19.90 -9.62
C THR A 402 11.82 19.33 -8.91
N SER A 403 12.01 18.02 -9.03
CA SER A 403 13.17 17.33 -8.45
C SER A 403 14.35 17.28 -9.42
N VAL A 404 15.56 16.98 -8.91
CA VAL A 404 16.75 16.72 -9.75
C VAL A 404 16.49 15.63 -10.79
N ARG A 405 15.69 14.61 -10.43
CA ARG A 405 15.22 13.57 -11.36
C ARG A 405 14.35 14.17 -12.48
N ASP A 406 13.40 15.04 -12.14
CA ASP A 406 12.54 15.68 -13.14
C ASP A 406 13.36 16.52 -14.12
N ASP A 407 14.30 17.32 -13.61
CA ASP A 407 15.19 18.13 -14.45
C ASP A 407 16.00 17.26 -15.41
N THR A 408 16.54 16.14 -14.90
CA THR A 408 17.29 15.16 -15.71
C THR A 408 16.40 14.56 -16.80
N LEU A 409 15.17 14.15 -16.47
CA LEU A 409 14.26 13.52 -17.43
C LEU A 409 13.76 14.49 -18.50
N VAL A 410 13.46 15.74 -18.12
CA VAL A 410 13.12 16.80 -19.08
C VAL A 410 14.30 17.06 -20.02
N GLY A 411 15.51 17.15 -19.49
CA GLY A 411 16.73 17.31 -20.27
C GLY A 411 16.96 16.16 -21.27
N LEU A 412 16.80 14.90 -20.82
CA LEU A 412 16.92 13.71 -21.66
C LEU A 412 15.85 13.67 -22.77
N ALA A 413 14.60 13.97 -22.45
CA ALA A 413 13.51 14.00 -23.42
C ALA A 413 13.73 15.08 -24.47
N GLN A 414 14.12 16.29 -24.04
CA GLN A 414 14.37 17.42 -24.94
C GLN A 414 15.58 17.16 -25.85
N ALA A 415 16.69 16.64 -25.30
CA ALA A 415 17.88 16.31 -26.08
C ALA A 415 17.58 15.24 -27.15
N ALA A 416 16.78 14.21 -26.82
CA ALA A 416 16.37 13.21 -27.78
C ALA A 416 15.60 13.83 -28.96
N VAL A 417 14.70 14.77 -28.69
CA VAL A 417 13.97 15.51 -29.75
C VAL A 417 14.92 16.32 -30.62
N LEU A 418 15.82 17.12 -30.01
CA LEU A 418 16.75 17.99 -30.74
C LEU A 418 17.73 17.19 -31.61
N ASP A 419 18.21 16.05 -31.12
CA ASP A 419 19.11 15.14 -31.84
C ASP A 419 18.36 14.25 -32.85
N GLY A 420 17.04 14.38 -32.92
CA GLY A 420 16.22 13.58 -33.79
C GLY A 420 16.19 12.08 -33.44
N ARG A 421 16.38 11.71 -32.17
CA ARG A 421 16.31 10.32 -31.69
C ARG A 421 14.95 10.02 -31.07
N ASP A 422 14.50 8.78 -31.24
CA ASP A 422 13.27 8.27 -30.62
C ASP A 422 13.53 7.31 -29.45
N GLU A 423 14.80 7.12 -29.07
CA GLU A 423 15.22 6.24 -27.96
C GLU A 423 16.30 6.90 -27.10
N VAL A 424 16.15 6.77 -25.79
CA VAL A 424 17.14 7.10 -24.76
C VAL A 424 17.56 5.81 -24.06
N VAL A 425 18.86 5.56 -24.00
CA VAL A 425 19.43 4.41 -23.29
C VAL A 425 19.89 4.87 -21.92
N LEU A 426 19.25 4.35 -20.88
CA LEU A 426 19.68 4.59 -19.51
C LEU A 426 20.98 3.85 -19.24
N THR A 427 21.95 4.57 -18.70
CA THR A 427 23.20 4.04 -18.15
C THR A 427 23.18 4.10 -16.63
N ASP A 428 24.10 3.39 -15.98
CA ASP A 428 24.18 3.41 -14.51
C ASP A 428 24.57 4.80 -13.98
N GLU A 429 25.28 5.61 -14.77
CA GLU A 429 25.60 7.01 -14.48
C GLU A 429 24.33 7.87 -14.50
N LEU A 430 23.47 7.73 -15.52
CA LEU A 430 22.19 8.44 -15.59
C LEU A 430 21.25 8.03 -14.45
N ILE A 431 21.24 6.75 -14.08
CA ILE A 431 20.47 6.27 -12.92
C ILE A 431 20.97 6.96 -11.65
N SER A 432 22.29 7.04 -11.46
CA SER A 432 22.89 7.69 -10.28
C SER A 432 22.65 9.20 -10.27
N ALA A 433 22.60 9.85 -11.44
CA ALA A 433 22.26 11.26 -11.56
C ALA A 433 20.81 11.58 -11.15
N MET A 434 19.91 10.58 -11.15
CA MET A 434 18.51 10.70 -10.76
C MET A 434 18.25 10.39 -9.27
N ASP A 435 19.28 10.22 -8.44
CA ASP A 435 19.12 9.92 -7.02
C ASP A 435 18.45 11.10 -6.28
N ILE A 436 17.29 10.84 -5.64
CA ILE A 436 16.46 11.86 -4.96
C ILE A 436 16.87 12.04 -3.48
N GLY A 437 17.88 11.33 -3.00
CA GLY A 437 18.36 11.48 -1.62
C GLY A 437 19.69 10.78 -1.36
N PRO A 438 20.32 11.06 -0.20
CA PRO A 438 21.63 10.53 0.15
C PRO A 438 21.61 9.05 0.57
N GLU A 439 20.44 8.50 0.90
CA GLU A 439 20.27 7.08 1.25
C GLU A 439 20.05 6.22 -0.01
N HIS A 440 20.26 4.91 0.11
CA HIS A 440 19.83 3.99 -0.93
C HIS A 440 18.31 3.78 -0.88
N PRO A 441 17.63 3.59 -2.03
CA PRO A 441 16.21 3.26 -2.06
C PRO A 441 15.88 2.04 -1.20
N ARG A 442 14.77 2.12 -0.47
CA ARG A 442 14.34 1.04 0.43
C ARG A 442 13.64 -0.05 -0.37
N VAL A 443 14.35 -1.13 -0.65
CA VAL A 443 13.87 -2.21 -1.53
C VAL A 443 12.63 -2.89 -0.92
N PRO A 444 11.47 -2.93 -1.61
CA PRO A 444 10.34 -3.74 -1.14
C PRO A 444 10.71 -5.23 -1.14
N PRO A 445 10.26 -6.02 -0.14
CA PRO A 445 10.68 -7.41 0.01
C PRO A 445 10.36 -8.30 -1.20
N HIS A 446 9.26 -8.03 -1.90
CA HIS A 446 8.87 -8.77 -3.10
C HIS A 446 7.97 -7.92 -4.01
N LEU A 447 7.81 -8.28 -5.28
CA LEU A 447 6.89 -7.62 -6.22
C LEU A 447 6.63 -8.51 -7.45
N GLU A 448 5.67 -8.14 -8.29
CA GLU A 448 5.46 -8.79 -9.59
C GLU A 448 5.71 -7.79 -10.72
N ILE A 449 6.40 -8.23 -11.78
CA ILE A 449 6.54 -7.47 -13.01
C ILE A 449 5.91 -8.25 -14.16
N GLY A 450 4.94 -7.63 -14.82
CA GLY A 450 4.45 -8.09 -16.11
C GLY A 450 5.33 -7.57 -17.23
N VAL A 451 5.86 -8.48 -18.04
CA VAL A 451 6.67 -8.18 -19.22
C VAL A 451 6.04 -8.74 -20.50
N ARG A 452 6.19 -8.02 -21.60
CA ARG A 452 6.07 -8.60 -22.94
C ARG A 452 7.44 -9.01 -23.43
N VAL A 453 7.53 -10.20 -24.02
CA VAL A 453 8.77 -10.71 -24.61
C VAL A 453 8.67 -10.53 -26.12
N HIS A 454 9.61 -9.80 -26.71
CA HIS A 454 9.70 -9.58 -28.15
C HIS A 454 10.86 -10.40 -28.73
N ALA A 455 10.54 -11.38 -29.58
CA ALA A 455 11.49 -12.20 -30.32
C ALA A 455 10.80 -12.80 -31.57
N ALA A 456 11.53 -12.85 -32.69
CA ALA A 456 10.98 -13.35 -33.96
C ALA A 456 10.77 -14.88 -33.95
N SER A 457 11.54 -15.61 -33.16
CA SER A 457 11.43 -17.06 -33.02
C SER A 457 11.88 -17.55 -31.64
N ALA A 458 11.52 -18.77 -31.27
CA ALA A 458 12.03 -19.42 -30.06
C ALA A 458 13.57 -19.59 -30.10
N GLY A 459 14.15 -19.77 -31.29
CA GLY A 459 15.61 -19.83 -31.48
C GLY A 459 16.30 -18.49 -31.19
N ASP A 460 15.71 -17.37 -31.63
CA ASP A 460 16.19 -16.03 -31.29
C ASP A 460 16.11 -15.79 -29.79
N LEU A 461 14.99 -16.15 -29.17
CA LEU A 461 14.80 -16.06 -27.72
C LEU A 461 15.86 -16.86 -26.97
N GLN A 462 16.10 -18.13 -27.36
CA GLN A 462 17.12 -19.01 -26.77
C GLN A 462 18.54 -18.42 -26.88
N SER A 463 18.86 -17.82 -28.02
CA SER A 463 20.18 -17.20 -28.26
C SER A 463 20.36 -15.84 -27.58
N GLY A 464 19.35 -15.35 -26.86
CA GLY A 464 19.38 -14.05 -26.18
C GLY A 464 19.07 -12.86 -27.10
N ARG A 465 18.59 -13.08 -28.32
CA ARG A 465 18.12 -12.03 -29.24
C ARG A 465 16.64 -11.71 -28.98
N PHE A 466 16.39 -11.04 -27.86
CA PHE A 466 15.04 -10.59 -27.47
C PHE A 466 15.06 -9.18 -26.88
N ARG A 467 13.88 -8.57 -26.80
CA ARG A 467 13.62 -7.37 -25.99
C ARG A 467 12.51 -7.65 -24.98
N LEU A 468 12.54 -6.96 -23.85
CA LEU A 468 11.42 -6.94 -22.90
C LEU A 468 10.73 -5.57 -22.96
N GLU A 469 9.41 -5.52 -22.78
CA GLU A 469 8.67 -4.29 -22.48
C GLU A 469 7.99 -4.47 -21.13
N ILE A 470 8.21 -3.54 -20.20
CA ILE A 470 7.49 -3.51 -18.92
C ILE A 470 6.06 -3.04 -19.17
N VAL A 471 5.07 -3.87 -18.82
CA VAL A 471 3.65 -3.57 -19.05
C VAL A 471 2.85 -3.43 -17.78
N SER A 472 3.28 -4.09 -16.69
CA SER A 472 2.68 -3.92 -15.37
C SER A 472 3.73 -4.09 -14.27
N VAL A 473 3.50 -3.43 -13.15
CA VAL A 473 4.24 -3.64 -11.90
C VAL A 473 3.23 -3.69 -10.78
N SER A 474 3.31 -4.71 -9.94
CA SER A 474 2.42 -4.89 -8.79
C SER A 474 3.22 -4.84 -7.50
N ARG A 475 2.61 -4.24 -6.48
CA ARG A 475 3.20 -3.98 -5.15
C ARG A 475 3.72 -5.22 -4.40
N GLY A 476 3.28 -6.40 -4.79
CA GLY A 476 3.54 -7.65 -4.10
C GLY A 476 3.31 -8.84 -5.02
N VAL A 477 3.76 -9.99 -4.55
CA VAL A 477 3.64 -11.28 -5.21
C VAL A 477 2.26 -11.84 -4.88
N GLY A 478 1.59 -12.45 -5.86
CA GLY A 478 0.21 -12.90 -5.74
C GLY A 478 -0.83 -11.88 -6.19
N VAL A 479 -0.50 -10.59 -6.33
CA VAL A 479 -1.46 -9.53 -6.69
C VAL A 479 -2.09 -9.80 -8.05
N THR A 480 -1.27 -10.11 -9.05
CA THR A 480 -1.72 -10.33 -10.43
C THR A 480 -1.94 -11.79 -10.79
N SER A 481 -1.46 -12.70 -9.95
CA SER A 481 -1.46 -14.15 -10.17
C SER A 481 -2.45 -14.92 -9.29
N GLY A 482 -2.70 -14.48 -8.06
CA GLY A 482 -3.40 -15.23 -7.02
C GLY A 482 -4.80 -15.71 -7.40
N ARG A 483 -5.64 -14.82 -7.95
CA ARG A 483 -6.99 -15.19 -8.43
C ARG A 483 -6.98 -16.36 -9.43
N PHE A 484 -5.93 -16.47 -10.24
CA PHE A 484 -5.86 -17.45 -11.32
C PHE A 484 -5.35 -18.82 -10.89
N LEU A 485 -4.88 -18.99 -9.65
CA LEU A 485 -4.40 -20.29 -9.14
C LEU A 485 -5.45 -21.40 -9.29
N SER A 486 -6.72 -21.09 -9.03
CA SER A 486 -7.84 -22.03 -9.17
C SER A 486 -8.22 -22.32 -10.62
N VAL A 487 -7.69 -21.56 -11.58
CA VAL A 487 -7.92 -21.75 -13.02
C VAL A 487 -6.87 -22.68 -13.64
N LEU A 488 -5.64 -22.66 -13.11
CA LEU A 488 -4.50 -23.42 -13.62
C LEU A 488 -4.70 -24.94 -13.50
N ALA A 489 -3.95 -25.71 -14.30
CA ALA A 489 -3.87 -27.15 -14.12
C ALA A 489 -3.20 -27.48 -12.77
N PRO A 490 -3.49 -28.62 -12.13
CA PRO A 490 -2.98 -28.93 -10.79
C PRO A 490 -1.46 -28.80 -10.63
N ALA A 491 -0.68 -29.31 -11.58
CA ALA A 491 0.79 -29.22 -11.53
C ALA A 491 1.29 -27.76 -11.63
N ASP A 492 0.74 -26.99 -12.57
CA ASP A 492 1.07 -25.58 -12.78
C ASP A 492 0.65 -24.72 -11.58
N ARG A 493 -0.50 -25.04 -10.98
CA ARG A 493 -1.00 -24.43 -9.75
C ARG A 493 0.00 -24.63 -8.62
N THR A 494 0.39 -25.87 -8.33
CA THR A 494 1.37 -26.18 -7.26
C THR A 494 2.71 -25.48 -7.50
N ALA A 495 3.18 -25.46 -8.74
CA ALA A 495 4.44 -24.81 -9.11
C ALA A 495 4.39 -23.29 -8.87
N LEU A 496 3.25 -22.64 -9.14
CA LEU A 496 3.08 -21.22 -8.89
C LEU A 496 2.80 -20.93 -7.40
N GLU A 497 1.99 -21.73 -6.71
CA GLU A 497 1.73 -21.61 -5.26
C GLU A 497 3.04 -21.64 -4.46
N THR A 498 3.99 -22.49 -4.84
CA THR A 498 5.32 -22.55 -4.21
C THR A 498 6.05 -21.20 -4.25
N GLU A 499 5.90 -20.43 -5.33
CA GLU A 499 6.50 -19.10 -5.43
C GLU A 499 5.82 -18.07 -4.51
N LEU A 500 4.54 -18.29 -4.19
CA LEU A 500 3.67 -17.39 -3.44
C LEU A 500 3.67 -17.66 -1.92
N THR A 501 4.10 -18.85 -1.45
CA THR A 501 4.09 -19.20 -0.02
C THR A 501 5.32 -18.68 0.73
N ASP A 502 6.52 -18.80 0.16
CA ASP A 502 7.78 -18.39 0.80
C ASP A 502 8.15 -16.94 0.43
N LEU A 503 7.40 -15.98 0.99
CA LEU A 503 7.59 -14.56 0.72
C LEU A 503 8.56 -13.94 1.75
N PRO A 504 9.66 -13.29 1.31
CA PRO A 504 10.49 -12.50 2.21
C PRO A 504 9.68 -11.31 2.74
N ALA A 505 9.94 -10.91 3.97
CA ALA A 505 9.31 -9.76 4.60
C ALA A 505 10.34 -8.66 4.95
N ALA A 506 9.87 -7.60 5.59
CA ALA A 506 10.71 -6.47 6.01
C ALA A 506 11.68 -6.77 7.17
N ASP A 507 11.55 -7.91 7.85
CA ASP A 507 12.54 -8.52 8.77
C ASP A 507 12.17 -9.98 9.10
N ASP A 508 13.10 -10.72 9.69
CA ASP A 508 12.98 -12.17 9.98
C ASP A 508 11.85 -12.54 10.96
N ARG A 509 11.26 -11.58 11.68
CA ARG A 509 10.13 -11.79 12.60
C ARG A 509 8.82 -11.19 12.07
N THR A 510 8.80 -10.82 10.79
CA THR A 510 7.59 -10.37 10.10
C THR A 510 7.05 -11.51 9.25
N VAL A 511 5.80 -11.89 9.50
CA VAL A 511 5.13 -12.99 8.81
C VAL A 511 4.15 -12.41 7.78
N PRO A 512 4.17 -12.87 6.51
CA PRO A 512 3.15 -12.53 5.54
C PRO A 512 1.78 -13.11 5.94
N ALA A 513 0.72 -12.30 5.93
CA ALA A 513 -0.65 -12.75 6.14
C ALA A 513 -1.55 -12.33 4.97
N GLN A 514 -2.36 -13.26 4.48
CA GLN A 514 -3.24 -13.03 3.34
C GLN A 514 -4.50 -12.25 3.76
N LEU A 515 -4.78 -11.14 3.09
CA LEU A 515 -6.02 -10.39 3.31
C LEU A 515 -7.20 -11.11 2.64
N SER A 516 -8.31 -11.23 3.38
CA SER A 516 -9.60 -11.73 2.87
C SER A 516 -10.72 -10.77 3.27
N PHE A 517 -11.43 -10.23 2.28
CA PHE A 517 -12.46 -9.21 2.47
C PHE A 517 -13.35 -9.02 1.23
N PRO A 518 -14.64 -8.70 1.40
CA PRO A 518 -15.50 -8.32 0.28
C PRO A 518 -15.09 -6.94 -0.29
N PRO A 519 -15.16 -6.74 -1.63
CA PRO A 519 -14.95 -5.42 -2.21
C PRO A 519 -16.11 -4.47 -1.88
N LEU A 520 -15.86 -3.15 -1.93
CA LEU A 520 -16.90 -2.12 -1.73
C LEU A 520 -18.06 -2.28 -2.73
N LEU A 521 -17.73 -2.60 -3.98
CA LEU A 521 -18.69 -2.94 -5.03
C LEU A 521 -18.87 -4.46 -5.11
N PRO A 522 -20.00 -5.04 -4.66
CA PRO A 522 -20.20 -6.49 -4.64
C PRO A 522 -20.01 -7.13 -6.02
N THR A 523 -20.39 -6.42 -7.09
CA THR A 523 -20.20 -6.88 -8.48
C THR A 523 -18.73 -7.06 -8.91
N SER A 524 -17.77 -6.63 -8.08
CA SER A 524 -16.32 -6.81 -8.28
C SER A 524 -15.76 -8.04 -7.55
N ALA A 525 -16.58 -8.79 -6.79
CA ALA A 525 -16.13 -9.89 -5.94
C ALA A 525 -15.43 -11.01 -6.70
N HIS A 526 -15.68 -11.16 -8.01
CA HIS A 526 -14.93 -12.11 -8.83
C HIS A 526 -13.43 -11.80 -8.86
N VAL A 527 -13.01 -10.54 -8.70
CA VAL A 527 -11.59 -10.15 -8.69
C VAL A 527 -10.91 -10.54 -7.39
N THR A 528 -11.63 -10.57 -6.27
CA THR A 528 -11.09 -10.78 -4.91
C THR A 528 -11.10 -12.23 -4.47
N ARG A 529 -11.22 -13.21 -5.39
CA ARG A 529 -11.32 -14.65 -5.05
C ARG A 529 -10.06 -15.50 -5.33
N PRO A 530 -8.89 -15.20 -4.74
CA PRO A 530 -7.76 -16.13 -4.73
C PRO A 530 -7.97 -17.24 -3.67
N PRO A 531 -7.44 -18.46 -3.86
CA PRO A 531 -7.40 -19.44 -2.78
C PRO A 531 -6.52 -18.93 -1.63
N GLN A 532 -6.66 -19.52 -0.44
CA GLN A 532 -5.71 -19.30 0.66
C GLN A 532 -4.37 -19.99 0.34
N VAL A 533 -3.30 -19.21 0.27
CA VAL A 533 -1.93 -19.69 -0.01
C VAL A 533 -1.01 -19.51 1.20
N LEU A 534 -1.25 -18.45 1.99
CA LEU A 534 -0.50 -18.18 3.21
C LEU A 534 -1.18 -18.86 4.41
N PRO A 535 -0.38 -19.28 5.43
CA PRO A 535 -0.92 -19.96 6.60
C PRO A 535 -1.80 -19.05 7.45
N THR A 536 -1.51 -17.75 7.50
CA THR A 536 -2.27 -16.77 8.27
C THR A 536 -3.15 -15.92 7.35
N VAL A 537 -4.41 -15.72 7.73
CA VAL A 537 -5.39 -14.87 7.04
C VAL A 537 -5.79 -13.71 7.94
N ILE A 538 -5.89 -12.50 7.39
CA ILE A 538 -6.56 -11.36 8.04
C ILE A 538 -7.95 -11.25 7.42
N SER A 539 -8.98 -11.58 8.21
CA SER A 539 -10.39 -11.59 7.83
C SER A 539 -11.08 -10.28 8.20
N VAL A 540 -11.62 -9.57 7.21
CA VAL A 540 -12.28 -8.27 7.39
C VAL A 540 -13.66 -8.30 6.74
N GLN A 541 -14.72 -8.04 7.52
CA GLN A 541 -16.11 -8.09 7.03
C GLN A 541 -16.51 -9.46 6.43
N GLU A 542 -16.11 -10.57 7.07
CA GLU A 542 -16.47 -11.92 6.62
C GLU A 542 -17.02 -12.75 7.78
N HIS A 543 -17.93 -13.68 7.47
CA HIS A 543 -18.36 -14.71 8.41
C HIS A 543 -17.33 -15.85 8.42
N ARG A 544 -16.55 -15.95 9.51
CA ARG A 544 -15.62 -17.07 9.75
C ARG A 544 -15.71 -17.53 11.20
N PRO A 545 -15.56 -18.84 11.48
CA PRO A 545 -15.30 -19.29 12.83
C PRO A 545 -13.92 -18.81 13.30
N PRO A 546 -13.72 -18.59 14.61
CA PRO A 546 -12.40 -18.36 15.19
C PRO A 546 -11.47 -19.55 14.88
N ASP A 547 -10.23 -19.25 14.51
CA ASP A 547 -9.17 -20.22 14.22
C ASP A 547 -7.80 -19.56 14.49
N ASP A 548 -6.81 -20.32 14.94
CA ASP A 548 -5.47 -19.80 15.28
C ASP A 548 -4.76 -19.14 14.07
N GLY A 549 -5.12 -19.55 12.85
CA GLY A 549 -4.62 -18.99 11.59
C GLY A 549 -5.42 -17.79 11.08
N VAL A 550 -6.50 -17.36 11.75
CA VAL A 550 -7.38 -16.27 11.30
C VAL A 550 -7.33 -15.10 12.28
N LEU A 551 -6.75 -14.00 11.81
CA LEU A 551 -6.70 -12.72 12.50
C LEU A 551 -7.86 -11.82 12.05
N THR A 552 -8.32 -10.96 12.95
CA THR A 552 -9.30 -9.90 12.70
C THR A 552 -8.67 -8.54 13.01
N PRO A 553 -9.31 -7.41 12.64
CA PRO A 553 -8.83 -6.08 13.03
C PRO A 553 -8.62 -5.88 14.54
N ASP A 554 -9.31 -6.64 15.38
CA ASP A 554 -9.19 -6.56 16.85
C ASP A 554 -7.90 -7.21 17.39
N ASP A 555 -7.29 -8.12 16.62
CA ASP A 555 -6.03 -8.79 16.98
C ASP A 555 -4.80 -7.95 16.63
N LEU A 556 -4.99 -6.89 15.84
CA LEU A 556 -3.91 -6.10 15.23
C LEU A 556 -3.61 -4.84 16.02
N ALA A 557 -2.32 -4.54 16.15
CA ALA A 557 -1.80 -3.27 16.63
C ALA A 557 -0.86 -2.63 15.60
N VAL A 558 -0.76 -1.31 15.64
CA VAL A 558 0.22 -0.52 14.88
C VAL A 558 1.26 0.02 15.84
N ALA A 559 2.52 0.00 15.42
CA ALA A 559 3.61 0.63 16.14
C ALA A 559 4.60 1.29 15.18
N CYS A 560 5.50 2.10 15.75
CA CYS A 560 6.55 2.81 15.04
C CYS A 560 7.88 2.67 15.79
N ASP A 561 8.99 2.58 15.07
CA ASP A 561 10.35 2.55 15.63
C ASP A 561 11.08 3.90 15.52
N GLY A 562 10.35 4.95 15.15
CA GLY A 562 10.89 6.27 14.80
C GLY A 562 11.28 6.40 13.32
N ARG A 563 11.42 5.31 12.56
CA ARG A 563 11.81 5.33 11.13
C ARG A 563 10.85 4.59 10.19
N ARG A 564 10.19 3.53 10.65
CA ARG A 564 9.14 2.77 9.96
C ARG A 564 7.96 2.50 10.87
N MET A 565 6.79 2.36 10.24
CA MET A 565 5.60 1.84 10.91
C MET A 565 5.43 0.37 10.56
N TYR A 566 4.82 -0.41 11.46
CA TYR A 566 4.57 -1.83 11.25
C TYR A 566 3.28 -2.30 11.91
N LEU A 567 2.70 -3.37 11.36
CA LEU A 567 1.61 -4.13 11.96
C LEU A 567 2.18 -5.21 12.87
N ALA A 568 1.54 -5.42 14.01
CA ALA A 568 1.91 -6.44 14.98
C ALA A 568 0.68 -7.19 15.49
N VAL A 569 0.92 -8.42 15.95
CA VAL A 569 -0.02 -9.22 16.74
C VAL A 569 0.61 -9.37 18.12
N PRO A 570 0.36 -8.45 19.06
CA PRO A 570 1.08 -8.41 20.34
C PRO A 570 0.95 -9.71 21.14
N GLN A 571 -0.22 -10.36 21.08
CA GLN A 571 -0.49 -11.62 21.77
C GLN A 571 0.40 -12.77 21.28
N HIS A 572 0.73 -12.79 19.98
CA HIS A 572 1.54 -13.84 19.37
C HIS A 572 3.03 -13.46 19.23
N GLY A 573 3.41 -12.25 19.60
CA GLY A 573 4.81 -11.80 19.59
C GLY A 573 5.46 -11.68 18.21
N HIS A 574 4.68 -11.54 17.15
CA HIS A 574 5.18 -11.40 15.77
C HIS A 574 4.59 -10.19 15.03
N ARG A 575 5.31 -9.74 13.99
CA ARG A 575 4.87 -8.69 13.07
C ARG A 575 4.17 -9.31 11.88
N ILE A 576 3.32 -8.52 11.23
CA ILE A 576 2.57 -8.96 10.05
C ILE A 576 2.83 -8.05 8.85
N GLU A 577 2.97 -8.67 7.70
CA GLU A 577 2.86 -7.99 6.41
C GLU A 577 1.57 -8.44 5.71
N ALA A 578 0.62 -7.54 5.53
CA ALA A 578 -0.66 -7.86 4.91
C ALA A 578 -0.51 -7.93 3.37
N VAL A 579 -0.89 -9.07 2.79
CA VAL A 579 -0.74 -9.37 1.36
C VAL A 579 -2.12 -9.54 0.72
N GLY A 580 -2.48 -8.63 -0.19
CA GLY A 580 -3.64 -8.80 -1.08
C GLY A 580 -3.26 -9.63 -2.30
N MET A 581 -3.73 -10.88 -2.38
CA MET A 581 -3.45 -11.79 -3.51
C MET A 581 -4.40 -11.60 -4.71
N HIS A 582 -4.75 -10.35 -5.00
CA HIS A 582 -5.63 -9.98 -6.11
C HIS A 582 -5.40 -8.54 -6.59
N ALA A 583 -5.80 -8.25 -7.82
CA ALA A 583 -5.57 -6.98 -8.49
C ALA A 583 -6.76 -6.00 -8.35
N LEU A 584 -7.36 -5.93 -7.16
CA LEU A 584 -8.45 -4.98 -6.92
C LEU A 584 -7.86 -3.57 -6.76
N ASN A 585 -8.52 -2.56 -7.34
CA ASN A 585 -8.06 -1.18 -7.21
C ASN A 585 -8.22 -0.69 -5.77
N LEU A 586 -7.08 -0.42 -5.13
CA LEU A 586 -6.97 0.01 -3.74
C LEU A 586 -7.67 1.35 -3.44
N ALA A 587 -7.71 2.27 -4.39
CA ALA A 587 -8.22 3.62 -4.17
C ALA A 587 -9.74 3.72 -4.33
N THR A 588 -10.34 2.91 -5.21
CA THR A 588 -11.75 3.07 -5.64
C THR A 588 -12.63 1.85 -5.45
N HIS A 589 -12.10 0.67 -5.12
CA HIS A 589 -12.92 -0.54 -4.93
C HIS A 589 -12.64 -1.26 -3.60
N THR A 590 -11.62 -0.86 -2.87
CA THR A 590 -11.17 -1.50 -1.63
C THR A 590 -11.62 -0.70 -0.40
N PRO A 591 -12.14 -1.35 0.65
CA PRO A 591 -12.45 -0.68 1.91
C PRO A 591 -11.23 0.07 2.49
N PRO A 592 -11.38 1.30 3.01
CA PRO A 592 -10.29 2.10 3.58
C PRO A 592 -9.40 1.34 4.59
N LEU A 593 -9.98 0.57 5.51
CA LEU A 593 -9.21 -0.27 6.44
C LEU A 593 -8.31 -1.27 5.71
N VAL A 594 -8.84 -1.92 4.68
CA VAL A 594 -8.09 -2.92 3.94
C VAL A 594 -6.98 -2.27 3.11
N ARG A 595 -7.24 -1.10 2.51
CA ARG A 595 -6.20 -0.30 1.86
C ARG A 595 -5.09 0.06 2.85
N PHE A 596 -5.45 0.52 4.06
CA PHE A 596 -4.52 0.83 5.14
C PHE A 596 -3.65 -0.36 5.52
N LEU A 597 -4.26 -1.51 5.80
CA LEU A 597 -3.55 -2.76 6.12
C LEU A 597 -2.56 -3.13 5.01
N THR A 598 -3.01 -3.08 3.75
CA THR A 598 -2.18 -3.43 2.60
C THR A 598 -0.97 -2.48 2.47
N GLU A 599 -1.17 -1.17 2.67
CA GLU A 599 -0.15 -0.12 2.50
C GLU A 599 0.84 0.01 3.66
N LEU A 600 0.41 -0.17 4.91
CA LEU A 600 1.17 0.20 6.11
C LEU A 600 2.58 -0.42 6.17
N SER A 601 2.70 -1.76 6.08
CA SER A 601 3.99 -2.45 6.26
C SER A 601 5.03 -2.12 5.17
N ARG A 602 4.58 -1.57 4.03
CA ARG A 602 5.43 -1.18 2.89
C ARG A 602 5.49 0.33 2.69
N ALA A 603 4.85 1.11 3.58
CA ALA A 603 4.66 2.54 3.41
C ALA A 603 5.96 3.33 3.27
N GLN A 604 7.03 2.88 3.93
CA GLN A 604 8.37 3.49 3.87
C GLN A 604 9.31 2.84 2.84
N CYS A 605 8.86 1.85 2.07
CA CYS A 605 9.63 1.27 0.97
C CYS A 605 9.55 2.15 -0.29
N ALA A 606 10.51 1.96 -1.20
CA ALA A 606 10.48 2.50 -2.54
C ALA A 606 9.21 2.04 -3.25
N GLN A 607 8.46 2.99 -3.79
CA GLN A 607 7.27 2.68 -4.58
C GLN A 607 7.73 2.33 -6.01
N VAL A 608 7.74 1.04 -6.32
CA VAL A 608 8.10 0.54 -7.66
C VAL A 608 6.82 0.47 -8.48
N THR A 609 6.71 1.35 -9.47
CA THR A 609 5.57 1.47 -10.39
C THR A 609 6.06 1.34 -11.82
N LEU A 610 5.16 1.40 -12.81
CA LEU A 610 5.58 1.71 -14.19
C LEU A 610 6.42 2.99 -14.23
N PHE A 611 7.31 3.09 -15.22
CA PHE A 611 8.23 4.21 -15.32
C PHE A 611 7.47 5.54 -15.47
N ASP A 612 7.74 6.46 -14.55
CA ASP A 612 7.12 7.78 -14.51
C ASP A 612 8.08 8.84 -15.08
N TRP A 613 7.67 9.49 -16.17
CA TRP A 613 8.41 10.61 -16.77
C TRP A 613 8.37 11.89 -15.92
N GLY A 614 7.62 11.91 -14.81
CA GLY A 614 7.59 13.02 -13.88
C GLY A 614 7.07 14.30 -14.55
N ALA A 615 7.77 15.41 -14.36
CA ALA A 615 7.43 16.68 -14.99
C ALA A 615 7.37 16.61 -16.54
N ALA A 616 8.13 15.70 -17.18
CA ALA A 616 8.12 15.52 -18.63
C ALA A 616 6.86 14.81 -19.15
N SER A 617 6.02 14.23 -18.28
CA SER A 617 4.83 13.44 -18.66
C SER A 617 3.78 14.20 -19.49
N VAL A 618 3.82 15.53 -19.51
CA VAL A 618 2.92 16.37 -20.33
C VAL A 618 3.49 16.74 -21.70
N MET A 619 4.74 16.38 -22.00
CA MET A 619 5.38 16.71 -23.27
C MET A 619 4.66 16.09 -24.48
N PRO A 620 4.60 16.79 -25.63
CA PRO A 620 3.98 16.28 -26.86
C PRO A 620 4.59 14.97 -27.38
N PHE A 621 5.87 14.76 -27.12
CA PHE A 621 6.58 13.53 -27.45
C PHE A 621 7.47 13.12 -26.28
N LEU A 622 7.54 11.83 -26.02
CA LEU A 622 8.50 11.21 -25.13
C LEU A 622 9.22 10.08 -25.87
N PRO A 623 10.57 10.05 -25.84
CA PRO A 623 11.33 8.98 -26.48
C PRO A 623 11.09 7.66 -25.75
N ARG A 624 11.35 6.55 -26.43
CA ARG A 624 11.45 5.23 -25.80
C ARG A 624 12.58 5.27 -24.77
N LEU A 625 12.33 4.77 -23.57
CA LEU A 625 13.35 4.62 -22.54
C LEU A 625 13.75 3.15 -22.41
N ARG A 626 15.04 2.87 -22.62
CA ARG A 626 15.58 1.50 -22.57
C ARG A 626 16.70 1.38 -21.54
N TYR A 627 16.68 0.30 -20.76
CA TYR A 627 17.80 -0.14 -19.92
C TYR A 627 18.15 -1.58 -20.30
N GLY A 628 19.40 -1.82 -20.71
CA GLY A 628 19.77 -3.14 -21.24
C GLY A 628 18.92 -3.53 -22.47
N ARG A 629 18.26 -4.68 -22.41
CA ARG A 629 17.31 -5.17 -23.43
C ARG A 629 15.86 -4.82 -23.09
N THR A 630 15.63 -4.13 -21.99
CA THR A 630 14.30 -3.81 -21.48
C THR A 630 13.87 -2.39 -21.82
N VAL A 631 12.73 -2.27 -22.48
CA VAL A 631 11.98 -1.02 -22.64
C VAL A 631 11.21 -0.76 -21.36
N LEU A 632 11.66 0.24 -20.59
CA LEU A 632 10.99 0.67 -19.35
C LEU A 632 9.76 1.53 -19.66
N ALA A 633 9.85 2.34 -20.73
CA ALA A 633 8.74 3.12 -21.26
C ALA A 633 8.81 3.14 -22.80
N PRO A 634 7.75 2.73 -23.52
CA PRO A 634 7.70 2.89 -24.98
C PRO A 634 7.65 4.38 -25.38
N ALA A 635 8.02 4.68 -26.64
CA ALA A 635 7.86 6.03 -27.17
C ALA A 635 6.38 6.42 -27.16
N ARG A 636 6.08 7.70 -26.88
CA ARG A 636 4.72 8.21 -26.74
C ARG A 636 4.57 9.54 -27.47
N TRP A 637 3.49 9.67 -28.23
CA TRP A 637 3.04 10.89 -28.87
C TRP A 637 1.71 11.33 -28.26
N ARG A 638 1.56 12.63 -28.03
CA ARG A 638 0.33 13.26 -27.59
C ARG A 638 -0.19 14.11 -28.73
N LEU A 639 -1.34 13.72 -29.27
CA LEU A 639 -2.01 14.41 -30.36
C LEU A 639 -3.19 15.20 -29.79
N GLU A 640 -3.14 16.52 -29.94
CA GLU A 640 -4.24 17.39 -29.52
C GLU A 640 -5.33 17.43 -30.59
N PRO A 641 -6.63 17.50 -30.22
CA PRO A 641 -7.72 17.60 -31.19
C PRO A 641 -7.57 18.79 -32.15
N ALA A 642 -6.99 19.89 -31.69
CA ALA A 642 -6.77 21.10 -32.48
C ALA A 642 -5.65 20.98 -33.53
N GLU A 643 -4.83 19.93 -33.48
CA GLU A 643 -3.77 19.70 -34.48
C GLU A 643 -4.28 19.03 -35.77
N LEU A 644 -5.55 18.60 -35.81
CA LEU A 644 -6.20 17.99 -36.97
C LEU A 644 -7.48 18.74 -37.37
N PRO A 645 -7.96 18.58 -38.62
CA PRO A 645 -9.22 19.14 -39.07
C PRO A 645 -10.40 18.73 -38.17
N GLY A 646 -11.37 19.63 -38.06
CA GLY A 646 -12.51 19.49 -37.16
C GLY A 646 -13.47 18.35 -37.51
N ARG A 647 -14.50 18.19 -36.67
CA ARG A 647 -15.52 17.15 -36.82
C ARG A 647 -16.24 17.21 -38.18
N ASP A 648 -16.44 18.41 -38.70
CA ASP A 648 -17.24 18.64 -39.91
C ASP A 648 -16.40 18.61 -41.21
N SER A 649 -15.07 18.48 -41.10
CA SER A 649 -14.19 18.37 -42.27
C SER A 649 -14.38 17.05 -43.02
N PRO A 650 -14.19 17.03 -44.36
CA PRO A 650 -14.17 15.80 -45.15
C PRO A 650 -13.15 14.77 -44.63
N GLN A 651 -13.46 13.47 -44.74
CA GLN A 651 -12.58 12.39 -44.28
C GLN A 651 -11.22 12.39 -44.99
N SER A 652 -11.19 12.71 -46.29
CA SER A 652 -9.95 12.79 -47.08
C SER A 652 -9.00 13.88 -46.58
N GLU A 653 -9.53 15.05 -46.23
CA GLU A 653 -8.76 16.16 -45.65
C GLU A 653 -8.20 15.75 -44.28
N TRP A 654 -9.02 15.09 -43.46
CA TRP A 654 -8.60 14.59 -42.15
C TRP A 654 -7.51 13.51 -42.26
N ASP A 655 -7.65 12.55 -43.18
CA ASP A 655 -6.68 11.48 -43.43
C ASP A 655 -5.34 12.05 -43.92
N ALA A 656 -5.37 13.04 -44.83
CA ALA A 656 -4.17 13.71 -45.32
C ALA A 656 -3.46 14.47 -44.18
N ALA A 657 -4.20 15.23 -43.37
CA ALA A 657 -3.64 15.96 -42.23
C ALA A 657 -3.05 15.03 -41.17
N LEU A 658 -3.68 13.86 -40.92
CA LEU A 658 -3.14 12.84 -40.03
C LEU A 658 -1.83 12.28 -40.55
N GLU A 659 -1.74 11.95 -41.85
CA GLU A 659 -0.52 11.41 -42.45
C GLU A 659 0.63 12.44 -42.43
N ASP A 660 0.34 13.70 -42.76
CA ASP A 660 1.30 14.80 -42.65
C ASP A 660 1.78 14.99 -41.20
N TRP A 661 0.85 14.95 -40.24
CA TRP A 661 1.20 15.03 -38.81
C TRP A 661 2.07 13.85 -38.39
N ARG A 662 1.72 12.62 -38.80
CA ARG A 662 2.48 11.39 -38.51
C ARG A 662 3.91 11.49 -39.03
N ILE A 663 4.09 11.93 -40.27
CA ILE A 663 5.42 12.08 -40.90
C ILE A 663 6.22 13.15 -40.15
N ARG A 664 5.65 14.34 -39.90
CA ARG A 664 6.34 15.43 -39.19
C ARG A 664 6.74 15.06 -37.75
N ARG A 665 5.92 14.25 -37.07
CA ARG A 665 6.18 13.79 -35.70
C ARG A 665 6.91 12.44 -35.64
N ARG A 666 7.27 11.87 -36.79
CA ARG A 666 7.97 10.57 -36.94
C ARG A 666 7.27 9.43 -36.20
N MET A 667 5.94 9.48 -36.17
CA MET A 667 5.15 8.44 -35.52
C MET A 667 5.05 7.20 -36.46
N PRO A 668 5.21 5.98 -35.94
CA PRO A 668 5.02 4.77 -36.74
C PRO A 668 3.55 4.60 -37.15
N GLN A 669 3.30 3.82 -38.21
CA GLN A 669 1.93 3.51 -38.65
C GLN A 669 1.18 2.60 -37.67
N ARG A 670 1.91 1.83 -36.84
CA ARG A 670 1.34 0.94 -35.83
C ARG A 670 1.56 1.55 -34.46
N VAL A 671 0.48 1.86 -33.77
CA VAL A 671 0.49 2.50 -32.44
C VAL A 671 -0.65 1.96 -31.59
N PHE A 672 -0.47 1.95 -30.28
CA PHE A 672 -1.58 1.78 -29.36
C PHE A 672 -2.20 3.15 -29.07
N LEU A 673 -3.52 3.27 -29.22
CA LEU A 673 -4.28 4.34 -28.58
C LEU A 673 -4.51 3.96 -27.11
N ALA A 674 -3.96 4.73 -26.19
CA ALA A 674 -4.07 4.53 -24.75
C ALA A 674 -5.20 5.38 -24.15
N GLU A 675 -6.11 4.73 -23.43
CA GLU A 675 -7.18 5.32 -22.63
C GLU A 675 -7.17 4.63 -21.25
N ASP A 676 -6.67 5.31 -20.22
CA ASP A 676 -6.49 4.74 -18.88
C ASP A 676 -5.70 3.40 -18.91
N ASP A 677 -6.30 2.30 -18.44
CA ASP A 677 -5.73 0.95 -18.46
C ASP A 677 -5.89 0.24 -19.82
N ARG A 678 -6.59 0.85 -20.76
CA ARG A 678 -6.97 0.25 -22.04
C ARG A 678 -6.01 0.69 -23.13
N ARG A 679 -5.50 -0.29 -23.88
CA ARG A 679 -4.73 -0.05 -25.10
C ARG A 679 -5.47 -0.67 -26.27
N LEU A 680 -5.65 0.10 -27.34
CA LEU A 680 -6.26 -0.35 -28.59
C LEU A 680 -5.20 -0.29 -29.69
N LEU A 681 -4.83 -1.44 -30.27
CA LEU A 681 -3.86 -1.44 -31.37
C LEU A 681 -4.49 -0.86 -32.62
N LEU A 682 -3.89 0.21 -33.15
CA LEU A 682 -4.29 0.86 -34.39
C LEU A 682 -3.22 0.66 -35.45
N HIS A 683 -3.69 0.43 -36.67
CA HIS A 683 -2.90 0.26 -37.88
C HIS A 683 -3.42 1.36 -38.80
N LEU A 684 -2.70 2.47 -38.88
CA LEU A 684 -3.22 3.70 -39.48
C LEU A 684 -3.30 3.65 -41.02
N ASP A 685 -2.80 2.58 -41.65
CA ASP A 685 -3.06 2.23 -43.05
C ASP A 685 -4.52 1.76 -43.27
N GLN A 686 -5.19 1.24 -42.24
CA GLN A 686 -6.59 0.78 -42.29
C GLN A 686 -7.57 1.95 -42.08
N PRO A 687 -8.49 2.21 -43.03
CA PRO A 687 -9.50 3.27 -42.90
C PRO A 687 -10.34 3.16 -41.62
N GLY A 688 -10.82 1.96 -41.30
CA GLY A 688 -11.61 1.74 -40.08
C GLY A 688 -10.87 2.08 -38.78
N HIS A 689 -9.55 1.88 -38.73
CA HIS A 689 -8.74 2.22 -37.54
C HIS A 689 -8.55 3.73 -37.42
N ARG A 690 -8.38 4.43 -38.55
CA ARG A 690 -8.36 5.90 -38.60
C ARG A 690 -9.69 6.49 -38.12
N SER A 691 -10.82 5.91 -38.51
CA SER A 691 -12.14 6.30 -38.00
C SER A 691 -12.27 6.14 -36.48
N LEU A 692 -11.71 5.08 -35.88
CA LEU A 692 -11.70 4.89 -34.43
C LEU A 692 -10.91 6.00 -33.71
N LEU A 693 -9.75 6.39 -34.26
CA LEU A 693 -8.95 7.51 -33.75
C LEU A 693 -9.71 8.85 -33.89
N ARG A 694 -10.32 9.10 -35.05
CA ARG A 694 -11.13 10.31 -35.28
C ARG A 694 -12.29 10.40 -34.29
N GLN A 695 -13.00 9.30 -34.02
CA GLN A 695 -14.07 9.24 -33.03
C GLN A 695 -13.59 9.56 -31.61
N HIS A 696 -12.37 9.15 -31.25
CA HIS A 696 -11.78 9.49 -29.96
C HIS A 696 -11.57 11.01 -29.84
N LEU A 697 -10.89 11.61 -30.83
CA LEU A 697 -10.58 13.04 -30.85
C LEU A 697 -11.83 13.93 -30.92
N ASN A 698 -12.89 13.47 -31.60
CA ASN A 698 -14.18 14.16 -31.67
C ASN A 698 -14.87 14.33 -30.30
N ARG A 699 -14.40 13.67 -29.25
CA ARG A 699 -14.85 13.89 -27.86
C ARG A 699 -14.09 15.01 -27.14
N ALA A 700 -13.31 15.81 -27.89
CA ALA A 700 -12.46 16.90 -27.39
C ALA A 700 -11.45 16.43 -26.33
N ARG A 701 -10.87 15.24 -26.53
CA ARG A 701 -9.85 14.66 -25.64
C ARG A 701 -8.55 14.42 -26.43
N PRO A 702 -7.37 14.67 -25.83
CA PRO A 702 -6.10 14.32 -26.44
C PRO A 702 -6.01 12.81 -26.69
N ALA A 703 -5.37 12.42 -27.80
CA ALA A 703 -5.01 11.03 -28.05
C ALA A 703 -3.58 10.77 -27.56
N LEU A 704 -3.42 9.84 -26.62
CA LEU A 704 -2.11 9.33 -26.23
C LEU A 704 -1.80 8.10 -27.10
N LEU A 705 -0.88 8.27 -28.04
CA LEU A 705 -0.44 7.24 -28.97
C LEU A 705 0.89 6.69 -28.47
N VAL A 706 0.96 5.39 -28.27
CA VAL A 706 2.13 4.69 -27.73
C VAL A 706 2.69 3.76 -28.79
N GLU A 707 4.00 3.64 -28.88
CA GLU A 707 4.67 2.71 -29.77
C GLU A 707 4.10 1.30 -29.64
N ALA A 708 3.74 0.67 -30.76
CA ALA A 708 3.33 -0.72 -30.82
C ALA A 708 4.49 -1.62 -31.30
N PRO A 709 4.52 -2.90 -30.90
CA PRO A 709 5.54 -3.83 -31.34
C PRO A 709 5.53 -4.03 -32.87
N PRO A 710 6.71 -4.27 -33.49
CA PRO A 710 6.80 -4.54 -34.92
C PRO A 710 6.10 -5.86 -35.31
N ARG A 711 5.89 -6.09 -36.61
CA ARG A 711 5.31 -7.36 -37.10
C ARG A 711 6.27 -8.51 -36.78
N GLY A 712 5.74 -9.66 -36.38
CA GLY A 712 6.53 -10.82 -35.96
C GLY A 712 7.23 -10.68 -34.61
N ALA A 713 7.02 -9.58 -33.85
CA ALA A 713 7.61 -9.43 -32.52
C ALA A 713 7.18 -10.54 -31.54
N TYR A 714 6.03 -11.16 -31.80
CA TYR A 714 5.46 -12.24 -31.00
C TYR A 714 5.68 -13.62 -31.66
N GLY A 715 6.53 -13.73 -32.70
CA GLY A 715 6.71 -14.97 -33.46
C GLY A 715 7.19 -16.15 -32.59
N TRP A 716 7.97 -15.88 -31.54
CA TRP A 716 8.35 -16.92 -30.56
C TRP A 716 7.17 -17.56 -29.82
N CYS A 717 6.04 -16.85 -29.75
CA CYS A 717 4.83 -17.19 -29.01
C CYS A 717 3.64 -17.49 -29.94
N GLY A 718 3.91 -17.94 -31.18
CA GLY A 718 2.87 -18.20 -32.18
C GLY A 718 2.07 -16.94 -32.56
N ASP A 719 2.75 -15.79 -32.59
CA ASP A 719 2.18 -14.45 -32.86
C ASP A 719 1.09 -13.98 -31.89
N ARG A 720 0.90 -14.66 -30.76
CA ARG A 720 -0.08 -14.28 -29.74
C ARG A 720 0.44 -13.12 -28.90
N ALA A 721 -0.38 -12.08 -28.77
CA ALA A 721 -0.17 -11.06 -27.76
C ALA A 721 -0.25 -11.68 -26.36
N HIS A 722 0.79 -11.47 -25.56
CA HIS A 722 0.95 -12.09 -24.26
C HIS A 722 1.49 -11.10 -23.22
N GLU A 723 1.45 -11.49 -21.95
CA GLU A 723 2.11 -10.84 -20.83
C GLU A 723 2.62 -11.96 -19.90
N VAL A 724 3.88 -11.89 -19.50
CA VAL A 724 4.48 -12.81 -18.55
C VAL A 724 4.68 -12.09 -17.23
N VAL A 725 3.95 -12.52 -16.21
CA VAL A 725 4.01 -11.98 -14.86
C VAL A 725 5.04 -12.76 -14.06
N VAL A 726 6.17 -12.12 -13.81
CA VAL A 726 7.32 -12.71 -13.11
C VAL A 726 7.28 -12.31 -11.64
N PRO A 727 7.16 -13.26 -10.70
CA PRO A 727 7.33 -12.97 -9.28
C PRO A 727 8.80 -12.70 -8.97
N LEU A 728 9.07 -11.64 -8.22
CA LEU A 728 10.40 -11.21 -7.83
C LEU A 728 10.51 -11.08 -6.31
N LYS A 729 11.60 -11.60 -5.74
CA LYS A 729 11.92 -11.57 -4.30
C LYS A 729 13.22 -10.80 -4.09
N ALA A 730 13.27 -9.94 -3.08
CA ALA A 730 14.48 -9.19 -2.76
C ALA A 730 15.62 -10.14 -2.36
N THR A 731 16.83 -9.87 -2.84
CA THR A 731 18.02 -10.70 -2.56
C THR A 731 18.87 -10.17 -1.42
N ARG A 732 18.59 -8.93 -0.99
CA ARG A 732 19.33 -8.25 0.06
C ARG A 732 18.51 -8.24 1.34
N PRO A 733 19.16 -8.38 2.52
CA PRO A 733 18.46 -8.19 3.76
C PRO A 733 17.90 -6.75 3.82
N PRO A 734 16.74 -6.55 4.45
CA PRO A 734 16.17 -5.22 4.67
C PRO A 734 17.21 -4.31 5.34
N ALA A 735 17.33 -3.06 4.87
CA ALA A 735 18.25 -2.09 5.47
C ALA A 735 17.75 -1.51 6.81
N TRP A 736 16.88 -2.25 7.51
CA TRP A 736 16.26 -1.83 8.75
C TRP A 736 17.00 -2.43 9.95
N PRO A 737 17.18 -1.67 11.04
CA PRO A 737 17.54 -2.25 12.32
C PRO A 737 16.54 -3.33 12.73
N LEU A 738 17.03 -4.35 13.44
CA LEU A 738 16.19 -5.37 14.04
C LEU A 738 15.22 -4.72 15.04
N LEU A 739 13.96 -5.11 14.96
CA LEU A 739 12.94 -4.67 15.91
C LEU A 739 12.78 -5.67 17.04
N PRO A 740 12.60 -5.19 18.29
CA PRO A 740 12.18 -6.03 19.41
C PRO A 740 10.92 -6.83 19.05
N ALA A 741 10.72 -7.98 19.70
CA ALA A 741 9.46 -8.70 19.56
C ALA A 741 8.29 -7.79 20.01
N PRO A 742 7.16 -7.80 19.29
CA PRO A 742 5.92 -7.27 19.82
C PRO A 742 5.58 -7.93 21.16
N ALA A 743 5.00 -7.16 22.08
CA ALA A 743 4.62 -7.64 23.39
C ALA A 743 3.39 -6.89 23.90
N SER A 744 2.44 -7.60 24.51
CA SER A 744 1.24 -7.01 25.10
C SER A 744 1.57 -6.03 26.23
N ALA A 745 2.71 -6.18 26.90
CA ALA A 745 3.20 -5.22 27.90
C ALA A 745 3.46 -3.80 27.34
N ARG A 746 3.58 -3.68 26.01
CA ARG A 746 3.77 -2.40 25.30
C ARG A 746 2.48 -1.86 24.68
N ALA A 747 1.34 -2.49 24.97
CA ALA A 747 0.04 -2.03 24.49
C ALA A 747 -0.28 -0.63 25.02
N LEU A 748 -0.98 0.17 24.21
CA LEU A 748 -1.47 1.48 24.62
C LEU A 748 -2.30 1.34 25.90
N SER A 749 -1.98 2.14 26.91
CA SER A 749 -2.78 2.22 28.14
C SER A 749 -3.30 3.65 28.38
N PRO A 750 -4.44 3.81 29.08
CA PRO A 750 -4.95 5.13 29.46
C PRO A 750 -3.94 5.96 30.27
N ALA A 751 -3.08 5.29 31.05
CA ALA A 751 -2.03 5.93 31.85
C ALA A 751 -0.98 6.69 31.01
N GLN A 752 -0.92 6.44 29.70
CA GLN A 752 -0.03 7.19 28.80
C GLN A 752 -0.55 8.57 28.45
N THR A 753 -1.84 8.85 28.61
CA THR A 753 -2.43 10.14 28.23
C THR A 753 -2.45 11.08 29.45
N GLN A 754 -1.76 12.21 29.33
CA GLN A 754 -1.67 13.24 30.37
C GLN A 754 -2.40 14.50 29.91
N THR A 755 -3.71 14.53 30.15
CA THR A 755 -4.60 15.62 29.75
C THR A 755 -4.37 16.88 30.61
N PRO A 756 -4.26 18.08 30.01
CA PRO A 756 -4.15 19.33 30.75
C PRO A 756 -5.31 19.50 31.74
N GLY A 757 -5.04 19.98 32.95
CA GLY A 757 -6.04 20.16 34.02
C GLY A 757 -6.40 18.90 34.80
N LEU A 758 -6.15 17.70 34.27
CA LEU A 758 -6.42 16.42 34.97
C LEU A 758 -5.16 15.69 35.39
N SER A 759 -4.05 15.89 34.67
CA SER A 759 -2.77 15.26 34.97
C SER A 759 -1.95 16.07 35.98
N PRO A 760 -1.17 15.42 36.86
CA PRO A 760 -0.16 16.07 37.68
C PRO A 760 1.10 16.48 36.86
N LEU A 761 1.05 16.45 35.53
CA LEU A 761 2.11 16.96 34.66
C LEU A 761 1.53 17.97 33.67
N LEU A 762 2.12 19.16 33.62
CA LEU A 762 1.82 20.19 32.65
C LEU A 762 2.88 20.20 31.56
N LEU A 763 2.45 20.18 30.29
CA LEU A 763 3.31 20.42 29.13
C LEU A 763 3.03 21.82 28.57
N ALA A 764 4.06 22.66 28.54
CA ALA A 764 4.06 23.96 27.90
C ALA A 764 4.97 23.91 26.65
N THR A 765 4.40 24.23 25.50
CA THR A 765 5.11 24.32 24.22
C THR A 765 5.39 25.79 23.92
N LEU A 766 6.67 26.15 23.88
CA LEU A 766 7.17 27.51 23.73
C LEU A 766 7.72 27.71 22.31
N TYR A 767 6.99 28.44 21.47
CA TYR A 767 7.40 28.74 20.10
C TYR A 767 8.24 30.03 20.04
N GLY A 768 9.28 30.03 19.21
CA GLY A 768 10.17 31.17 19.00
C GLY A 768 11.39 30.79 18.15
N ASP A 769 12.29 31.75 17.91
CA ASP A 769 13.50 31.50 17.12
C ASP A 769 14.46 30.53 17.86
N VAL A 770 14.90 29.48 17.16
CA VAL A 770 15.82 28.46 17.67
C VAL A 770 17.10 29.05 18.27
N ARG A 771 17.58 30.19 17.75
CA ARG A 771 18.79 30.90 18.21
C ARG A 771 18.61 31.57 19.58
N ARG A 772 17.38 31.63 20.10
CA ARG A 772 17.06 32.20 21.42
C ARG A 772 16.77 31.13 22.47
N GLN A 773 16.69 29.86 22.10
CA GLN A 773 16.39 28.78 23.04
C GLN A 773 17.42 28.66 24.16
N ASP A 774 18.73 28.79 23.87
CA ASP A 774 19.78 28.79 24.90
C ASP A 774 19.60 29.94 25.91
N LEU A 775 19.17 31.11 25.44
CA LEU A 775 18.89 32.27 26.30
C LEU A 775 17.67 32.02 27.19
N LEU A 776 16.60 31.44 26.62
CA LEU A 776 15.41 31.05 27.38
C LEU A 776 15.77 30.04 28.48
N LEU A 777 16.53 29.00 28.14
CA LEU A 777 16.94 27.94 29.07
C LEU A 777 17.84 28.43 30.20
N THR A 778 18.74 29.39 29.92
CA THR A 778 19.74 29.82 30.90
C THR A 778 19.29 30.96 31.80
N ARG A 779 18.45 31.88 31.28
CA ARG A 779 17.96 33.06 32.01
C ARG A 779 16.49 32.98 32.38
N HIS A 780 15.60 32.77 31.41
CA HIS A 780 14.17 33.01 31.62
C HIS A 780 13.39 31.84 32.23
N ILE A 781 13.70 30.60 31.85
CA ILE A 781 13.06 29.40 32.42
C ILE A 781 13.42 29.23 33.90
N PRO A 782 14.68 29.41 34.34
CA PRO A 782 15.01 29.38 35.77
C PRO A 782 14.22 30.40 36.59
N ASP A 783 14.03 31.62 36.07
CA ASP A 783 13.21 32.63 36.75
C ASP A 783 11.75 32.19 36.87
N LEU A 784 11.17 31.62 35.80
CA LEU A 784 9.82 31.04 35.83
C LEU A 784 9.73 29.91 36.88
N LEU A 785 10.68 28.99 36.91
CA LEU A 785 10.68 27.87 37.84
C LEU A 785 10.77 28.36 39.29
N ASN A 786 11.54 29.41 39.55
CA ASN A 786 11.59 30.05 40.86
C ASN A 786 10.24 30.67 41.26
N GLN A 787 9.56 31.35 40.32
CA GLN A 787 8.20 31.89 40.56
C GLN A 787 7.18 30.79 40.87
N LEU A 788 7.37 29.59 40.32
CA LEU A 788 6.53 28.41 40.55
C LEU A 788 6.92 27.61 41.81
N GLY A 789 7.91 28.06 42.59
CA GLY A 789 8.35 27.37 43.80
C GLY A 789 9.30 26.19 43.57
N GLY A 790 10.00 26.17 42.43
CA GLY A 790 11.00 25.16 42.09
C GLY A 790 10.45 23.75 41.78
N PRO A 791 9.37 23.62 40.96
CA PRO A 791 8.79 22.31 40.66
C PRO A 791 9.75 21.40 39.87
N PRO A 792 9.66 20.06 39.97
CA PRO A 792 10.40 19.16 39.11
C PRO A 792 10.06 19.40 37.64
N TRP A 793 11.08 19.45 36.78
CA TRP A 793 10.89 19.83 35.40
C TRP A 793 11.93 19.21 34.47
N TRP A 794 11.59 19.10 33.20
CA TRP A 794 12.54 18.78 32.15
C TRP A 794 12.10 19.39 30.83
N PHE A 795 13.02 19.49 29.88
CA PHE A 795 12.71 20.01 28.56
C PHE A 795 13.20 19.08 27.45
N ILE A 796 12.67 19.31 26.25
CA ILE A 796 13.25 18.81 25.00
C ILE A 796 13.08 19.88 23.93
N ARG A 797 14.06 20.02 23.04
CA ARG A 797 13.89 20.80 21.81
C ARG A 797 13.10 19.95 20.82
N PHE A 798 12.16 20.53 20.11
CA PHE A 798 11.27 19.78 19.23
C PHE A 798 10.99 20.56 17.95
N ARG A 799 10.48 19.86 16.92
CA ARG A 799 10.15 20.44 15.62
C ARG A 799 8.87 19.83 15.05
N ASP A 800 7.76 20.56 15.10
CA ASP A 800 6.60 20.33 14.20
C ASP A 800 5.58 21.50 14.28
N PRO A 801 5.24 22.17 13.16
CA PRO A 801 6.03 22.27 11.93
C PRO A 801 7.35 23.02 12.17
N ASP A 802 7.36 23.93 13.15
CA ASP A 802 8.49 24.81 13.50
C ASP A 802 9.22 24.35 14.77
N GLN A 803 10.46 24.84 14.93
CA GLN A 803 11.28 24.57 16.11
C GLN A 803 10.70 25.24 17.36
N HIS A 804 10.58 24.49 18.45
CA HIS A 804 10.02 24.95 19.72
C HIS A 804 10.62 24.20 20.91
N LEU A 805 10.43 24.72 22.12
CA LEU A 805 10.76 24.02 23.37
C LEU A 805 9.52 23.37 23.95
N ARG A 806 9.61 22.09 24.33
CA ARG A 806 8.60 21.41 25.14
C ARG A 806 9.08 21.36 26.58
N LEU A 807 8.49 22.17 27.44
CA LEU A 807 8.79 22.23 28.87
C LEU A 807 7.72 21.44 29.63
N ARG A 808 8.14 20.42 30.37
CA ARG A 808 7.27 19.63 31.24
C ARG A 808 7.53 19.98 32.69
N ILE A 809 6.46 20.28 33.42
CA ILE A 809 6.49 20.72 34.81
C ILE A 809 5.57 19.81 35.62
N ALA A 810 6.14 19.15 36.62
CA ALA A 810 5.37 18.35 37.57
C ALA A 810 4.61 19.27 38.51
N LEU A 811 3.32 18.98 38.68
CA LEU A 811 2.42 19.65 39.60
C LEU A 811 2.30 18.82 40.89
N PRO A 812 2.13 19.44 42.06
CA PRO A 812 1.84 18.72 43.29
C PRO A 812 0.58 17.85 43.18
N ASN A 813 -0.42 18.35 42.44
CA ASN A 813 -1.64 17.66 42.06
C ASN A 813 -2.30 18.42 40.90
N SER A 814 -3.38 17.86 40.33
CA SER A 814 -4.10 18.47 39.21
C SER A 814 -4.78 19.80 39.57
N ALA A 815 -5.10 20.07 40.84
CA ALA A 815 -5.73 21.32 41.27
C ALA A 815 -4.79 22.54 41.14
N ALA A 816 -3.47 22.33 41.16
CA ALA A 816 -2.48 23.39 40.95
C ALA A 816 -2.39 23.87 39.49
N PHE A 817 -3.09 23.22 38.55
CA PHE A 817 -2.99 23.52 37.12
C PHE A 817 -3.38 24.96 36.78
N ALA A 818 -4.51 25.45 37.28
CA ALA A 818 -5.02 26.77 36.93
C ALA A 818 -4.08 27.90 37.35
N GLU A 819 -3.54 27.83 38.57
CA GLU A 819 -2.58 28.81 39.08
C GLU A 819 -1.24 28.75 38.34
N THR A 820 -0.76 27.54 38.04
CA THR A 820 0.48 27.33 37.29
C THR A 820 0.38 27.89 35.87
N VAL A 821 -0.72 27.59 35.15
CA VAL A 821 -0.98 28.11 33.80
C VAL A 821 -1.08 29.63 33.79
N ARG A 822 -1.74 30.23 34.80
CA ARG A 822 -1.82 31.70 34.91
C ARG A 822 -0.41 32.30 34.98
N THR A 823 0.44 31.73 35.83
CA THR A 823 1.83 32.19 36.01
C THR A 823 2.66 32.03 34.74
N ILE A 824 2.61 30.86 34.10
CA ILE A 824 3.34 30.60 32.85
C ILE A 824 2.85 31.52 31.71
N SER A 825 1.53 31.71 31.58
CA SER A 825 0.95 32.56 30.54
C SER A 825 1.33 34.03 30.71
N THR A 826 1.33 34.56 31.95
CA THR A 826 1.81 35.91 32.24
C THR A 826 3.29 36.05 31.89
N TRP A 827 4.13 35.11 32.33
CA TRP A 827 5.55 35.10 31.99
C TRP A 827 5.80 35.03 30.47
N ALA A 828 5.02 34.23 29.74
CA ALA A 828 5.17 34.10 28.30
C ALA A 828 4.78 35.39 27.56
N ASP A 829 3.77 36.12 28.04
CA ASP A 829 3.38 37.41 27.46
C ASP A 829 4.45 38.49 27.66
N GLU A 830 5.12 38.49 28.81
CA GLU A 830 6.30 39.34 29.03
C GLU A 830 7.43 39.03 28.03
N LEU A 831 7.68 37.74 27.77
CA LEU A 831 8.70 37.32 26.79
C LEU A 831 8.29 37.63 25.35
N ARG A 832 7.00 37.56 25.03
CA ARG A 832 6.47 37.98 23.73
C ARG A 832 6.66 39.48 23.52
N THR A 833 6.38 40.29 24.55
CA THR A 833 6.64 41.74 24.52
C THR A 833 8.13 42.07 24.32
N LYS A 834 9.02 41.21 24.84
CA LYS A 834 10.48 41.29 24.64
C LYS A 834 10.97 40.68 23.31
N GLY A 835 10.07 40.14 22.47
CA GLY A 835 10.42 39.52 21.18
C GLY A 835 11.14 38.18 21.29
N LEU A 836 10.99 37.46 22.41
CA LEU A 836 11.67 36.18 22.67
C LEU A 836 10.80 34.94 22.42
N LEU A 837 9.47 35.08 22.55
CA LEU A 837 8.49 34.04 22.21
C LEU A 837 7.51 34.57 21.17
N SER A 838 7.09 33.68 20.27
CA SER A 838 6.02 33.96 19.30
C SER A 838 4.67 33.40 19.75
N ASP A 839 4.65 32.22 20.38
CA ASP A 839 3.41 31.56 20.80
C ASP A 839 3.64 30.59 21.98
N LEU A 840 2.55 30.24 22.67
CA LEU A 840 2.51 29.31 23.80
C LEU A 840 1.29 28.37 23.67
N CYS A 841 1.52 27.07 23.79
CA CYS A 841 0.43 26.07 23.81
C CYS A 841 0.55 25.14 25.03
N TYR A 842 -0.59 24.64 25.51
CA TYR A 842 -0.67 23.62 26.56
C TYR A 842 -1.29 22.31 26.00
N PRO A 843 -0.56 21.54 25.18
CA PRO A 843 -1.08 20.31 24.60
C PRO A 843 -1.13 19.17 25.61
N THR A 844 -1.90 18.12 25.29
CA THR A 844 -1.82 16.82 25.97
C THR A 844 -0.40 16.25 25.87
N SER A 845 0.15 15.81 27.00
CA SER A 845 1.41 15.07 27.03
C SER A 845 1.14 13.58 26.92
N TYR A 846 2.01 12.86 26.21
CA TYR A 846 1.93 11.41 26.09
C TYR A 846 3.17 10.76 26.68
N ARG A 847 2.99 9.80 27.59
CA ARG A 847 4.10 9.02 28.16
C ARG A 847 4.53 7.96 27.15
N GLU A 848 5.80 7.98 26.79
CA GLU A 848 6.42 7.05 25.84
C GLU A 848 6.73 5.69 26.51
N MET A 849 5.74 5.06 27.16
CA MET A 849 5.95 3.81 27.92
C MET A 849 6.44 2.65 27.05
N GLY A 850 6.07 2.60 25.78
CA GLY A 850 6.60 1.60 24.83
C GLY A 850 8.09 1.73 24.54
N ARG A 851 8.72 2.85 24.95
CA ARG A 851 10.14 3.18 24.80
C ARG A 851 10.91 3.08 26.11
N TRP A 852 10.32 3.57 27.21
CA TRP A 852 11.02 3.73 28.50
C TRP A 852 10.55 2.78 29.60
N GLY A 853 9.49 2.02 29.37
CA GLY A 853 8.84 1.18 30.36
C GLY A 853 7.65 1.89 31.02
N SER A 854 6.90 1.14 31.82
CA SER A 854 5.75 1.58 32.61
C SER A 854 6.12 1.79 34.08
N GLY A 855 5.14 2.16 34.91
CA GLY A 855 5.27 2.14 36.37
C GLY A 855 6.54 2.81 36.89
N VAL A 856 7.29 2.09 37.74
CA VAL A 856 8.51 2.61 38.36
C VAL A 856 9.65 2.82 37.36
N ALA A 857 9.67 2.07 36.25
CA ALA A 857 10.66 2.28 35.19
C ALA A 857 10.46 3.62 34.49
N TRP A 858 9.21 4.01 34.22
CA TRP A 858 8.88 5.32 33.69
C TRP A 858 9.29 6.45 34.63
N ASP A 859 8.97 6.32 35.93
CA ASP A 859 9.30 7.34 36.92
C ASP A 859 10.83 7.54 37.05
N ALA A 860 11.60 6.44 37.03
CA ALA A 860 13.06 6.49 37.01
C ALA A 860 13.61 7.11 35.70
N ALA A 861 13.00 6.83 34.55
CA ALA A 861 13.37 7.48 33.29
C ALA A 861 13.08 8.99 33.30
N GLU A 862 11.97 9.43 33.90
CA GLU A 862 11.69 10.86 34.08
C GLU A 862 12.78 11.54 34.93
N GLU A 863 13.29 10.89 35.98
CA GLU A 863 14.40 11.45 36.75
C GLU A 863 15.68 11.60 35.93
N VAL A 864 15.97 10.66 35.03
CA VAL A 864 17.07 10.83 34.05
C VAL A 864 16.84 12.07 33.19
N PHE A 865 15.60 12.32 32.73
CA PHE A 865 15.28 13.50 31.92
C PHE A 865 15.44 14.81 32.69
N ARG A 866 15.03 14.84 33.96
CA ARG A 866 15.20 15.99 34.86
C ARG A 866 16.68 16.26 35.09
N ALA A 867 17.45 15.24 35.46
CA ALA A 867 18.88 15.37 35.71
C ALA A 867 19.67 15.81 34.46
N ASP A 868 19.37 15.23 33.29
CA ASP A 868 19.99 15.63 32.03
C ASP A 868 19.63 17.07 31.61
N SER A 869 18.39 17.50 31.88
CA SER A 869 17.99 18.89 31.65
C SER A 869 18.76 19.88 32.53
N ARG A 870 18.96 19.55 33.82
CA ARG A 870 19.79 20.36 34.74
C ARG A 870 21.24 20.42 34.28
N ALA A 871 21.82 19.28 33.89
CA ALA A 871 23.20 19.23 33.38
C ALA A 871 23.40 20.13 32.16
N ILE A 872 22.47 20.11 31.20
CA ILE A 872 22.53 20.99 30.02
C ILE A 872 22.39 22.46 30.42
N VAL A 873 21.47 22.83 31.33
CA VAL A 873 21.36 24.24 31.76
C VAL A 873 22.62 24.72 32.49
N THR A 874 23.22 23.89 33.35
CA THR A 874 24.50 24.21 34.01
C THR A 874 25.62 24.41 33.00
N GLN A 875 25.70 23.56 31.97
CA GLN A 875 26.65 23.73 30.86
C GLN A 875 26.38 25.02 30.09
N LEU A 876 25.13 25.31 29.76
CA LEU A 876 24.77 26.46 28.95
C LEU A 876 25.04 27.79 29.67
N ARG A 877 25.03 27.78 31.02
CA ARG A 877 25.39 28.92 31.88
C ARG A 877 26.89 29.22 31.95
N GLN A 878 27.75 28.28 31.52
CA GLN A 878 29.19 28.55 31.48
C GLN A 878 29.52 29.56 30.38
N PRO A 879 30.19 30.69 30.70
CA PRO A 879 30.49 31.74 29.73
C PRO A 879 31.50 31.29 28.67
N GLN A 880 32.38 30.35 29.03
CA GLN A 880 33.30 29.68 28.13
C GLN A 880 33.14 28.17 28.29
N ARG A 881 33.19 27.46 27.17
CA ARG A 881 33.05 26.01 27.11
C ARG A 881 33.73 25.45 25.84
N PRO A 882 34.12 24.17 25.83
CA PRO A 882 34.61 23.50 24.63
C PRO A 882 33.59 23.48 23.49
N TYR A 883 34.01 23.03 22.29
CA TYR A 883 33.10 22.91 21.16
C TYR A 883 31.90 22.01 21.48
N GLN A 884 30.71 22.41 21.03
CA GLN A 884 29.45 21.70 21.27
C GLN A 884 29.53 20.21 20.87
N ARG A 885 30.10 19.88 19.70
CA ARG A 885 30.27 18.48 19.27
C ARG A 885 31.15 17.65 20.21
N THR A 886 32.21 18.25 20.76
CA THR A 886 33.09 17.62 21.74
C THR A 886 32.35 17.34 23.05
N LEU A 887 31.54 18.30 23.50
CA LEU A 887 30.72 18.11 24.71
C LEU A 887 29.66 17.03 24.50
N VAL A 888 28.97 17.01 23.35
CA VAL A 888 28.03 15.90 23.02
C VAL A 888 28.73 14.55 23.12
N ALA A 889 29.94 14.42 22.57
CA ALA A 889 30.70 13.18 22.64
C ALA A 889 31.09 12.78 24.08
N ALA A 890 31.54 13.75 24.89
CA ALA A 890 31.85 13.52 26.31
C ALA A 890 30.61 13.10 27.11
N HIS A 891 29.49 13.82 26.95
CA HIS A 891 28.22 13.45 27.58
C HIS A 891 27.72 12.07 27.12
N SER A 892 27.89 11.71 25.85
CA SER A 892 27.48 10.40 25.32
C SER A 892 28.27 9.27 25.98
N ILE A 893 29.58 9.44 26.17
CA ILE A 893 30.43 8.50 26.89
C ILE A 893 30.01 8.41 28.36
N ALA A 894 29.75 9.53 29.03
CA ALA A 894 29.29 9.55 30.42
C ALA A 894 27.96 8.81 30.59
N ILE A 895 26.98 9.08 29.72
CA ILE A 895 25.66 8.41 29.72
C ILE A 895 25.83 6.91 29.50
N ALA A 896 26.58 6.49 28.48
CA ALA A 896 26.79 5.08 28.18
C ALA A 896 27.53 4.36 29.31
N SER A 897 28.51 5.01 29.93
CA SER A 897 29.28 4.45 31.05
C SER A 897 28.41 4.23 32.29
N ALA A 898 27.60 5.22 32.66
CA ALA A 898 26.70 5.14 33.81
C ALA A 898 25.57 4.14 33.57
N PHE A 899 24.94 4.18 32.39
CA PHE A 899 23.83 3.29 32.06
C PHE A 899 24.24 1.83 31.94
N LEU A 900 25.46 1.52 31.46
CA LEU A 900 25.97 0.14 31.43
C LEU A 900 26.75 -0.24 32.69
N GLY A 901 26.91 0.69 33.64
CA GLY A 901 27.61 0.52 34.91
C GLY A 901 29.13 0.39 34.87
N SER A 902 29.76 0.58 33.70
CA SER A 902 31.20 0.73 33.61
C SER A 902 31.61 1.47 32.35
N THR A 903 32.70 2.24 32.44
CA THR A 903 33.29 2.91 31.28
C THR A 903 33.65 1.94 30.17
N GLU A 904 34.20 0.76 30.50
CA GLU A 904 34.60 -0.21 29.50
C GLU A 904 33.41 -0.76 28.71
N ALA A 905 32.30 -1.09 29.37
CA ALA A 905 31.08 -1.50 28.71
C ALA A 905 30.51 -0.37 27.83
N GLY A 906 30.48 0.86 28.34
CA GLY A 906 30.11 2.06 27.59
C GLY A 906 30.91 2.24 26.30
N MET A 907 32.23 2.18 26.39
CA MET A 907 33.12 2.35 25.24
C MET A 907 32.96 1.22 24.22
N ARG A 908 32.85 -0.03 24.68
CA ARG A 908 32.61 -1.19 23.80
C ARG A 908 31.28 -1.04 23.07
N TRP A 909 30.22 -0.68 23.78
CA TRP A 909 28.90 -0.46 23.19
C TRP A 909 28.93 0.63 22.12
N LEU A 910 29.53 1.79 22.40
CA LEU A 910 29.67 2.90 21.45
C LEU A 910 30.49 2.51 20.22
N ILE A 911 31.48 1.62 20.38
CA ILE A 911 32.24 1.06 19.27
C ILE A 911 31.35 0.13 18.43
N ASP A 912 30.60 -0.77 19.06
CA ASP A 912 29.90 -1.82 18.34
C ASP A 912 28.61 -1.31 17.65
N HIS A 913 27.95 -0.31 18.23
CA HIS A 913 26.64 0.17 17.79
C HIS A 913 26.66 1.45 16.95
N ILE A 914 27.74 2.23 16.99
CA ILE A 914 27.86 3.44 16.15
C ILE A 914 28.54 3.11 14.81
N PRO A 915 28.00 3.59 13.67
CA PRO A 915 28.62 3.41 12.36
C PRO A 915 30.08 3.87 12.30
N ARG A 916 30.91 3.12 11.56
CA ARG A 916 32.36 3.40 11.42
C ARG A 916 32.67 4.61 10.53
N THR A 917 31.77 4.93 9.61
CA THR A 917 32.02 5.90 8.55
C THR A 917 31.53 7.27 8.98
N ALA A 918 32.38 8.30 8.84
CA ALA A 918 31.94 9.67 9.05
C ALA A 918 30.91 10.06 7.97
N PRO A 919 29.78 10.69 8.33
CA PRO A 919 28.79 11.11 7.35
C PRO A 919 29.29 12.28 6.49
N THR A 920 30.25 13.06 7.01
CA THR A 920 30.91 14.18 6.33
C THR A 920 32.36 14.31 6.79
N SER A 921 33.17 15.12 6.11
CA SER A 921 34.54 15.43 6.54
C SER A 921 34.55 16.17 7.88
N VAL A 922 35.33 15.67 8.84
CA VAL A 922 35.51 16.28 10.16
C VAL A 922 36.90 16.92 10.27
N PRO A 923 37.01 18.21 10.64
CA PRO A 923 38.31 18.86 10.80
C PRO A 923 39.21 18.17 11.84
N ARG A 924 40.50 18.01 11.52
CA ARG A 924 41.47 17.30 12.38
C ARG A 924 41.62 17.93 13.76
N ALA A 925 41.54 19.25 13.86
CA ALA A 925 41.59 19.96 15.13
C ALA A 925 40.41 19.57 16.04
N GLN A 926 39.19 19.53 15.49
CA GLN A 926 37.99 19.11 16.22
C GLN A 926 38.09 17.65 16.67
N LEU A 927 38.50 16.74 15.79
CA LEU A 927 38.71 15.33 16.16
C LEU A 927 39.73 15.18 17.30
N THR A 928 40.84 15.91 17.22
CA THR A 928 41.92 15.85 18.21
C THR A 928 41.45 16.36 19.57
N GLU A 929 40.73 17.48 19.60
CA GLU A 929 40.15 18.02 20.82
C GLU A 929 39.10 17.08 21.41
N THR A 930 38.20 16.52 20.59
CA THR A 930 37.19 15.57 21.06
C THR A 930 37.83 14.33 21.70
N VAL A 931 38.83 13.74 21.04
CA VAL A 931 39.57 12.58 21.60
C VAL A 931 40.29 12.92 22.91
N ARG A 932 40.74 14.17 23.10
CA ARG A 932 41.41 14.60 24.34
C ARG A 932 40.41 14.87 25.47
N LEU A 933 39.35 15.63 25.19
CA LEU A 933 38.42 16.12 26.21
C LEU A 933 37.30 15.12 26.54
N SER A 934 37.03 14.15 25.68
CA SER A 934 36.05 13.08 25.95
C SER A 934 36.70 11.85 26.62
N ASP A 935 37.92 11.97 27.14
CA ASP A 935 38.61 10.91 27.88
C ASP A 935 38.17 10.92 29.36
N PRO A 936 37.49 9.85 29.84
CA PRO A 936 37.02 9.77 31.23
C PRO A 936 38.12 9.47 32.25
N SER A 937 39.37 9.23 31.82
CA SER A 937 40.46 8.84 32.72
C SER A 937 40.77 9.91 33.77
N GLY A 938 41.07 9.47 35.00
CA GLY A 938 41.32 10.36 36.13
C GLY A 938 40.13 11.26 36.45
N ASP A 939 38.91 10.70 36.43
CA ASP A 939 37.67 11.46 36.64
C ASP A 939 37.59 12.70 35.71
N TRP A 940 37.70 12.44 34.39
CA TRP A 940 37.59 13.48 33.36
C TRP A 940 38.60 14.63 33.51
N THR A 941 39.83 14.36 33.98
CA THR A 941 40.86 15.38 34.28
C THR A 941 41.04 16.41 33.15
N ALA A 942 41.09 15.94 31.90
CA ALA A 942 41.28 16.80 30.74
C ALA A 942 40.10 17.75 30.48
N LEU A 943 38.86 17.28 30.68
CA LEU A 943 37.67 18.12 30.54
C LEU A 943 37.53 19.09 31.70
N ARG A 944 37.73 18.62 32.95
CA ARG A 944 37.70 19.45 34.16
C ARG A 944 38.67 20.64 34.09
N SER A 945 39.82 20.43 33.45
CA SER A 945 40.85 21.47 33.25
C SER A 945 40.50 22.48 32.14
N ALA A 946 39.50 22.20 31.31
CA ALA A 946 39.06 23.12 30.26
C ALA A 946 38.13 24.22 30.84
N PRO A 947 38.02 25.39 30.18
CA PRO A 947 37.11 26.46 30.62
C PRO A 947 35.67 25.95 30.79
N GLY A 948 35.09 26.18 31.97
CA GLY A 948 33.74 25.73 32.34
C GLY A 948 33.62 24.22 32.60
N GLY A 949 34.65 23.43 32.35
CA GLY A 949 34.62 21.97 32.37
C GLY A 949 34.36 21.37 33.76
N GLN A 950 34.92 21.94 34.83
CA GLN A 950 34.68 21.48 36.19
C GLN A 950 33.19 21.46 36.55
N ALA A 951 32.50 22.58 36.33
CA ALA A 951 31.06 22.71 36.62
C ALA A 951 30.21 21.80 35.71
N ILE A 952 30.64 21.55 34.47
CA ILE A 952 29.96 20.64 33.55
C ILE A 952 30.00 19.21 34.07
N VAL A 953 31.19 18.72 34.46
CA VAL A 953 31.36 17.33 34.95
C VAL A 953 30.69 17.14 36.31
N GLU A 954 30.79 18.11 37.23
CA GLU A 954 30.08 18.05 38.52
C GLU A 954 28.56 17.93 38.35
N ALA A 955 27.98 18.57 37.33
CA ALA A 955 26.56 18.49 37.05
C ALA A 955 26.11 17.11 36.53
N TRP A 956 27.02 16.18 36.25
CA TRP A 956 26.67 14.84 35.79
C TRP A 956 26.34 13.88 36.94
N ALA A 957 26.76 14.16 38.18
CA ALA A 957 26.57 13.26 39.32
C ALA A 957 25.10 12.85 39.53
N ASP A 958 24.18 13.82 39.53
CA ASP A 958 22.72 13.57 39.61
C ASP A 958 22.23 12.66 38.47
N ARG A 959 22.76 12.85 37.26
CA ARG A 959 22.36 12.09 36.08
C ARG A 959 22.93 10.68 36.12
N GLU A 960 24.15 10.51 36.60
CA GLU A 960 24.75 9.18 36.80
C GLU A 960 23.94 8.37 37.80
N ALA A 961 23.59 8.95 38.96
CA ALA A 961 22.74 8.31 39.95
C ALA A 961 21.34 7.95 39.38
N ALA A 962 20.73 8.85 38.62
CA ALA A 962 19.44 8.59 37.96
C ALA A 962 19.53 7.46 36.92
N LEU A 963 20.61 7.41 36.12
CA LEU A 963 20.85 6.36 35.14
C LEU A 963 21.07 5.00 35.81
N GLU A 964 21.81 4.96 36.91
CA GLU A 964 22.02 3.74 37.69
C GLU A 964 20.72 3.19 38.28
N ALA A 965 19.87 4.07 38.82
CA ALA A 965 18.55 3.71 39.31
C ALA A 965 17.66 3.19 38.19
N TYR A 966 17.63 3.86 37.04
CA TYR A 966 16.84 3.44 35.89
C TYR A 966 17.30 2.10 35.31
N ARG A 967 18.62 1.87 35.22
CA ARG A 967 19.21 0.62 34.76
C ARG A 967 18.69 -0.60 35.52
N ALA A 968 18.42 -0.48 36.82
CA ALA A 968 17.88 -1.57 37.64
C ALA A 968 16.50 -2.07 37.17
N HIS A 969 15.82 -1.33 36.30
CA HIS A 969 14.52 -1.67 35.73
C HIS A 969 14.58 -2.17 34.29
N VAL A 970 15.76 -2.28 33.65
CA VAL A 970 15.91 -2.68 32.24
C VAL A 970 16.97 -3.80 32.13
N PRO A 971 16.56 -5.07 31.93
CA PRO A 971 15.18 -5.57 31.82
C PRO A 971 14.50 -5.74 33.20
N GLY A 972 13.18 -5.63 33.22
CA GLY A 972 12.36 -5.75 34.42
C GLY A 972 10.88 -5.95 34.08
N PRO A 973 10.00 -6.13 35.10
CA PRO A 973 8.58 -6.34 34.88
C PRO A 973 7.89 -5.18 34.14
N ASP A 974 8.36 -3.95 34.39
CA ASP A 974 7.85 -2.73 33.75
C ASP A 974 8.52 -2.38 32.41
N SER A 975 9.47 -3.18 31.93
CA SER A 975 10.20 -2.93 30.68
C SER A 975 10.17 -4.15 29.74
N GLN A 976 9.20 -5.03 29.91
CA GLN A 976 9.03 -6.20 29.05
C GLN A 976 8.88 -5.82 27.57
N GLY A 977 9.70 -6.45 26.72
CA GLY A 977 9.73 -6.17 25.28
C GLY A 977 10.53 -4.92 24.88
N ILE A 978 11.23 -4.29 25.83
CA ILE A 978 12.15 -3.17 25.59
C ILE A 978 13.59 -3.70 25.66
N ALA A 979 14.41 -3.42 24.65
CA ALA A 979 15.81 -3.82 24.60
C ALA A 979 16.72 -2.75 25.24
N GLU A 980 17.72 -3.17 26.01
CA GLU A 980 18.68 -2.28 26.66
C GLU A 980 19.43 -1.39 25.65
N ASP A 981 19.82 -1.94 24.50
CA ASP A 981 20.50 -1.21 23.42
C ASP A 981 19.61 -0.10 22.80
N ASP A 982 18.30 -0.35 22.69
CA ASP A 982 17.34 0.62 22.17
C ASP A 982 17.12 1.77 23.17
N VAL A 983 17.14 1.45 24.47
CA VAL A 983 17.07 2.43 25.55
C VAL A 983 18.31 3.31 25.54
N LEU A 984 19.51 2.74 25.47
CA LEU A 984 20.74 3.52 25.43
C LEU A 984 20.79 4.40 24.16
N SER A 985 20.45 3.85 23.00
CA SER A 985 20.33 4.64 21.75
C SER A 985 19.36 5.81 21.93
N SER A 986 18.24 5.57 22.62
CA SER A 986 17.24 6.58 22.92
C SER A 986 17.73 7.66 23.89
N LEU A 987 18.49 7.29 24.92
CA LEU A 987 19.08 8.23 25.87
C LEU A 987 20.08 9.16 25.17
N LEU A 988 20.94 8.60 24.31
CA LEU A 988 21.89 9.38 23.52
C LEU A 988 21.17 10.35 22.57
N HIS A 989 20.12 9.90 21.90
CA HIS A 989 19.33 10.72 21.00
C HIS A 989 18.63 11.88 21.74
N VAL A 990 17.92 11.59 22.82
CA VAL A 990 17.19 12.61 23.57
C VAL A 990 18.16 13.61 24.22
N HIS A 991 19.32 13.15 24.69
CA HIS A 991 20.40 14.03 25.14
C HIS A 991 20.87 14.96 24.02
N PHE A 992 21.16 14.41 22.84
CA PHE A 992 21.57 15.20 21.67
C PHE A 992 20.53 16.27 21.34
N VAL A 993 19.25 15.90 21.32
CA VAL A 993 18.16 16.83 21.01
C VAL A 993 18.04 17.95 22.05
N ARG A 994 18.23 17.66 23.36
CA ARG A 994 18.26 18.70 24.41
C ARG A 994 19.44 19.65 24.23
N HIS A 995 20.60 19.11 23.89
CA HIS A 995 21.85 19.85 23.75
C HIS A 995 21.88 20.71 22.47
N VAL A 996 21.41 20.18 21.35
CA VAL A 996 21.56 20.79 20.02
C VAL A 996 20.21 21.24 19.46
N ALA A 997 19.48 20.31 18.84
CA ALA A 997 18.16 20.45 18.22
C ALA A 997 17.78 19.10 17.60
N VAL A 998 16.58 19.00 17.01
CA VAL A 998 16.25 17.89 16.10
C VAL A 998 17.01 18.08 14.77
N ASP A 999 18.21 17.48 14.67
CA ASP A 999 19.15 17.57 13.53
C ASP A 999 19.94 16.25 13.34
N PHE A 1000 19.39 15.33 12.54
CA PHE A 1000 19.97 14.01 12.31
C PHE A 1000 21.36 14.01 11.64
N PRO A 1001 21.64 14.85 10.60
CA PRO A 1001 22.99 14.96 10.05
C PRO A 1001 24.03 15.36 11.09
N GLN A 1002 23.71 16.32 11.95
CA GLN A 1002 24.61 16.76 13.01
C GLN A 1002 24.77 15.70 14.10
N GLU A 1003 23.71 14.99 14.44
CA GLU A 1003 23.74 13.86 15.38
C GLU A 1003 24.70 12.77 14.92
N ALA A 1004 24.64 12.39 13.64
CA ALA A 1004 25.52 11.38 13.06
C ALA A 1004 27.01 11.79 13.13
N VAL A 1005 27.33 13.07 12.95
CA VAL A 1005 28.71 13.58 13.11
C VAL A 1005 29.16 13.47 14.57
N CYS A 1006 28.30 13.84 15.52
CA CYS A 1006 28.61 13.73 16.94
C CYS A 1006 28.83 12.27 17.36
N LEU A 1007 27.97 11.35 16.93
CA LEU A 1007 28.13 9.92 17.21
C LEU A 1007 29.44 9.37 16.63
N TYR A 1008 29.81 9.75 15.41
CA TYR A 1008 31.10 9.37 14.82
C TYR A 1008 32.29 9.87 15.67
N LEU A 1009 32.24 11.11 16.16
CA LEU A 1009 33.26 11.66 17.06
C LEU A 1009 33.32 10.91 18.40
N THR A 1010 32.16 10.57 18.97
CA THR A 1010 32.04 9.74 20.17
C THR A 1010 32.72 8.39 19.98
N ARG A 1011 32.46 7.72 18.86
CA ARG A 1011 33.08 6.44 18.51
C ARG A 1011 34.59 6.55 18.39
N ALA A 1012 35.10 7.61 17.77
CA ALA A 1012 36.54 7.83 17.64
C ALA A 1012 37.22 8.04 19.00
N ALA A 1013 36.61 8.80 19.91
CA ALA A 1013 37.08 8.96 21.27
C ALA A 1013 37.08 7.62 22.05
N ALA A 1014 36.01 6.83 21.92
CA ALA A 1014 35.92 5.51 22.54
C ALA A 1014 37.01 4.54 22.06
N MET A 1015 37.28 4.51 20.75
CA MET A 1015 38.38 3.71 20.18
C MET A 1015 39.75 4.16 20.69
N ALA A 1016 39.99 5.47 20.75
CA ALA A 1016 41.24 6.01 21.25
C ALA A 1016 41.47 5.61 22.72
N TRP A 1017 40.43 5.71 23.56
CA TRP A 1017 40.50 5.28 24.96
C TRP A 1017 40.80 3.77 25.10
N MET A 1018 40.06 2.91 24.38
CA MET A 1018 40.29 1.46 24.40
C MET A 1018 41.71 1.10 23.95
N SER A 1019 42.24 1.79 22.94
CA SER A 1019 43.60 1.54 22.44
C SER A 1019 44.71 1.91 23.43
N ARG A 1020 44.46 2.87 24.34
CA ARG A 1020 45.42 3.32 25.36
C ARG A 1020 45.50 2.36 26.55
N ARG A 1021 44.47 1.54 26.81
CA ARG A 1021 44.47 0.52 27.89
C ARG A 1021 45.09 -0.82 27.48
N ILE A 1022 45.15 -1.11 26.19
CA ILE A 1022 45.74 -2.34 25.65
C ILE A 1022 47.28 -2.23 25.54
N ARG A 1023 47.80 -1.01 25.60
CA ARG A 1023 49.24 -0.70 25.74
C ARG A 1023 49.58 -0.51 27.21
#